data_AF-A0A090WW19-F1
#
_entry.id   AF-A0A090WW19-F1
#
_cell.length_a   1.000
_cell.length_b   1.000
_cell.length_c   1.000
_cell.angle_alpha   90.00
_cell.angle_beta   90.00
_cell.angle_gamma   90.00
#
_symmetry.space_group_name_H-M   'P 1'
#
loop_
_entity.id
_entity.type
_entity.pdbx_description
1 polymer ?
#
loop_
_entity_poly.entity_id
_entity_poly.type
_entity_poly.pdbx_seq_one_letter_code
_entity_poly.pdbx_strand_id
1 'polypeptide(L)'
;MAGITRQLTSTDFEQQNVEYIEFWLQDPFQENQANPGGKLVFNLGGNISEDIIKDGRKLYENGLPDDGNIDLLQKTAWGGTVVPQNQSLIYAFDSTGDERTNQDVGYDGYPDSGETPVIADDPELTAIYSNYSGLDDPANDNYEYFLNAEGDIFDRYKKYNGVEGNTPPDTFSDTDRGANTQPDVEDINRDNTMNTIDSYYEYELDIQPQYLPKSSTEFDNISDANPLKEYLRDFKEQPRALPNGESVNVRWYQIRIPVEGNDRVAVGGISDLRSVRFSRIYLKDFVQPTIFRFGTLDLVRSDWRRYAQTLNDDIPYDSSVDFSVEIIGTIENDGSYERPPGIEPEELYNNNTVVEQNEQSLVLKACDLEAEDSRAVYKNVSFDMRQYKRLRMFMHADDDDSGNLDDEELVGFIRMGNDLTENYYQIEIPLQVSQSTTREGLWPTANEINIPIEILGKVKAQGISDSSLANEDPTFYDVIGDDIRIVSDEFSGYTLGQHRVGIKGNPNFGDIRTLMVGVKNISRDKGDVCGAVWFNEMRLSDMDNEGGWAAVVSMDTNLADFASISATGSQSTSGFGAIEQGPSQRSLEDVKQYDVVTNVNVGQLLPKKWGGIQIPFNYGQSEELITPKYDQFYEDLTLDSRLDAAETEVDKDKIKKQSEDYTKRQSINLIGVRKNRTGDAKPRFYDVENVTLNYSYNKVEHRDFEIENSVSKTVRVGANYAHNFNPVTIQPFKKNDSLFTGKYWKILKDFNLNLLPSSFTINTDLNRQFNRQKFRDADLSGGSNIEIEELFRRNYTFDFQYTVNYNLTESLQFNFTASNNNIVRNYFQDNIINGGNKIQRLMFGMAFWILEIQTGKCKTLG
;
A
#
# COMPACT_ATOMS: atom_id res chain seq x y z
N MET A 1 -39.60 -2.80 22.94
CA MET A 1 -38.46 -2.73 22.02
C MET A 1 -37.45 -3.77 22.47
N ALA A 2 -36.75 -4.44 21.57
CA ALA A 2 -35.72 -5.42 21.91
C ALA A 2 -34.55 -5.26 20.95
N GLY A 3 -33.33 -5.14 21.47
CA GLY A 3 -32.15 -4.81 20.68
C GLY A 3 -30.95 -5.67 21.00
N ILE A 4 -30.09 -5.86 19.99
CA ILE A 4 -28.84 -6.59 20.08
C ILE A 4 -27.74 -5.65 19.62
N THR A 5 -26.72 -5.48 20.46
CA THR A 5 -25.54 -4.65 20.16
C THR A 5 -24.33 -5.55 19.94
N ARG A 6 -23.50 -5.21 18.96
CA ARG A 6 -22.28 -5.93 18.63
C ARG A 6 -21.15 -4.93 18.40
N GLN A 7 -19.96 -5.26 18.89
CA GLN A 7 -18.73 -4.55 18.53
C GLN A 7 -18.28 -4.87 17.10
N LEU A 8 -17.74 -3.86 16.43
CA LEU A 8 -17.12 -3.95 15.12
C LEU A 8 -15.59 -3.91 15.28
N THR A 9 -14.91 -4.87 14.69
CA THR A 9 -13.44 -4.96 14.75
C THR A 9 -12.76 -3.91 13.89
N SER A 10 -13.43 -3.51 12.81
CA SER A 10 -13.01 -2.42 11.96
C SER A 10 -13.91 -1.22 12.15
N THR A 11 -13.29 -0.05 12.33
CA THR A 11 -14.00 1.16 12.75
C THR A 11 -13.99 2.28 11.72
N ASP A 12 -13.04 2.28 10.77
CA ASP A 12 -12.96 3.33 9.76
C ASP A 12 -13.67 2.87 8.48
N PHE A 13 -14.97 3.19 8.38
CA PHE A 13 -15.79 2.81 7.24
C PHE A 13 -15.46 3.63 5.99
N GLU A 14 -15.01 4.88 6.14
CA GLU A 14 -14.56 5.70 5.00
C GLU A 14 -13.28 5.13 4.37
N GLN A 15 -12.31 4.73 5.20
CA GLN A 15 -11.08 4.12 4.69
C GLN A 15 -11.37 2.76 4.03
N GLN A 16 -12.28 1.98 4.60
CA GLN A 16 -12.65 0.65 4.08
C GLN A 16 -13.71 0.66 2.98
N ASN A 17 -14.28 1.83 2.68
CA ASN A 17 -15.35 2.01 1.72
C ASN A 17 -16.54 1.06 1.98
N VAL A 18 -17.01 1.02 3.24
CA VAL A 18 -18.25 0.31 3.59
C VAL A 18 -19.42 1.16 3.11
N GLU A 19 -20.15 0.66 2.12
CA GLU A 19 -21.22 1.41 1.46
C GLU A 19 -22.61 0.98 1.92
N TYR A 20 -22.79 -0.31 2.23
CA TYR A 20 -24.14 -0.86 2.48
C TYR A 20 -24.22 -1.78 3.70
N ILE A 21 -25.39 -1.76 4.35
CA ILE A 21 -25.88 -2.86 5.19
C ILE A 21 -26.75 -3.73 4.27
N GLU A 22 -26.36 -4.98 4.05
CA GLU A 22 -27.10 -5.90 3.20
C GLU A 22 -27.54 -7.14 3.97
N PHE A 23 -28.78 -7.57 3.72
CA PHE A 23 -29.29 -8.82 4.29
C PHE A 23 -30.39 -9.44 3.45
N TRP A 24 -30.48 -10.76 3.54
CA TRP A 24 -31.62 -11.53 3.03
C TRP A 24 -32.62 -11.78 4.15
N LEU A 25 -33.82 -11.22 4.04
CA LEU A 25 -34.91 -11.40 5.01
C LEU A 25 -35.95 -12.39 4.49
N GLN A 26 -36.22 -13.46 5.25
CA GLN A 26 -37.38 -14.32 4.99
C GLN A 26 -38.66 -13.54 5.35
N ASP A 27 -39.70 -13.61 4.51
CA ASP A 27 -41.00 -12.97 4.78
C ASP A 27 -41.54 -13.35 6.17
N PRO A 28 -41.54 -12.41 7.13
CA PRO A 28 -41.93 -12.69 8.52
C PRO A 28 -43.45 -12.80 8.69
N PHE A 29 -44.24 -12.40 7.68
CA PHE A 29 -45.71 -12.38 7.73
C PHE A 29 -46.37 -13.49 6.93
N GLN A 30 -45.56 -14.35 6.29
CA GLN A 30 -46.07 -15.42 5.44
C GLN A 30 -47.00 -16.38 6.19
N GLU A 31 -46.68 -16.68 7.46
CA GLU A 31 -47.46 -17.58 8.33
C GLU A 31 -48.59 -16.84 9.08
N ASN A 32 -48.51 -15.51 9.21
CA ASN A 32 -49.49 -14.70 9.93
C ASN A 32 -49.71 -13.33 9.25
N GLN A 33 -50.55 -13.32 8.21
CA GLN A 33 -50.85 -12.12 7.42
C GLN A 33 -51.69 -11.07 8.17
N ALA A 34 -52.26 -11.39 9.33
CA ALA A 34 -53.06 -10.46 10.14
C ALA A 34 -52.20 -9.59 11.08
N ASN A 35 -50.89 -9.81 11.11
CA ASN A 35 -49.96 -9.02 11.90
C ASN A 35 -49.81 -7.61 11.28
N PRO A 36 -50.04 -6.51 12.02
CA PRO A 36 -49.94 -5.16 11.48
C PRO A 36 -48.50 -4.74 11.10
N GLY A 37 -47.49 -5.52 11.51
CA GLY A 37 -46.07 -5.19 11.27
C GLY A 37 -45.50 -4.27 12.34
N GLY A 38 -44.30 -3.75 12.06
CA GLY A 38 -43.53 -2.90 12.97
C GLY A 38 -42.32 -2.30 12.27
N LYS A 39 -41.30 -1.92 13.03
CA LYS A 39 -40.11 -1.25 12.49
C LYS A 39 -38.83 -1.96 12.89
N LEU A 40 -37.95 -2.17 11.91
CA LEU A 40 -36.60 -2.70 12.10
C LEU A 40 -35.62 -1.54 12.04
N VAL A 41 -34.80 -1.39 13.07
CA VAL A 41 -33.90 -0.24 13.19
C VAL A 41 -32.46 -0.72 13.35
N PHE A 42 -31.56 -0.12 12.57
CA PHE A 42 -30.12 -0.31 12.65
C PHE A 42 -29.45 0.97 13.14
N ASN A 43 -28.55 0.85 14.10
CA ASN A 43 -27.75 1.96 14.60
C ASN A 43 -26.29 1.64 14.36
N LEU A 44 -25.60 2.49 13.60
CA LEU A 44 -24.17 2.41 13.36
C LEU A 44 -23.50 3.64 13.94
N GLY A 45 -22.64 3.46 14.94
CA GLY A 45 -22.00 4.61 15.58
C GLY A 45 -20.66 4.34 16.21
N GLY A 46 -19.94 5.43 16.44
CA GLY A 46 -18.70 5.41 17.20
C GLY A 46 -18.92 5.11 18.65
N ASN A 47 -20.03 5.60 19.20
CA ASN A 47 -20.42 5.32 20.57
C ASN A 47 -21.89 4.87 20.56
N ILE A 48 -22.13 3.69 21.07
CA ILE A 48 -23.44 3.26 21.52
C ILE A 48 -23.25 2.98 23.01
N SER A 49 -24.17 3.47 23.83
CA SER A 49 -24.08 3.28 25.26
C SER A 49 -24.04 1.79 25.60
N GLU A 50 -22.99 1.36 26.29
CA GLU A 50 -22.76 0.00 26.80
C GLU A 50 -23.36 -0.19 28.20
N ASP A 51 -23.74 0.90 28.85
CA ASP A 51 -24.58 0.96 30.07
C ASP A 51 -25.97 0.37 29.72
N ILE A 52 -26.17 -0.92 30.02
CA ILE A 52 -27.42 -1.66 29.74
C ILE A 52 -28.45 -1.25 30.78
N ILE A 53 -28.06 -1.33 32.06
CA ILE A 53 -28.81 -0.72 33.15
C ILE A 53 -28.37 0.73 33.26
N LYS A 54 -29.30 1.67 33.13
CA LYS A 54 -28.98 3.12 33.06
C LYS A 54 -28.65 3.74 34.41
N ASP A 55 -27.64 3.21 35.09
CA ASP A 55 -27.17 3.70 36.38
C ASP A 55 -25.80 4.41 36.31
N GLY A 56 -25.11 4.33 35.16
CA GLY A 56 -23.85 5.00 34.90
C GLY A 56 -22.66 4.36 35.62
N ARG A 57 -22.80 3.16 36.15
CA ARG A 57 -21.76 2.35 36.78
C ARG A 57 -21.60 1.04 36.03
N LYS A 58 -20.35 0.65 35.82
CA LYS A 58 -20.02 -0.57 35.09
C LYS A 58 -20.25 -1.81 35.95
N LEU A 59 -21.16 -2.68 35.54
CA LEU A 59 -21.26 -4.02 36.08
C LEU A 59 -20.28 -4.99 35.39
N TYR A 60 -19.71 -5.88 36.19
CA TYR A 60 -19.02 -7.08 35.72
C TYR A 60 -19.15 -8.19 36.78
N GLU A 61 -19.73 -9.33 36.41
CA GLU A 61 -20.11 -10.39 37.36
C GLU A 61 -18.94 -10.95 38.16
N ASN A 62 -17.77 -11.11 37.54
CA ASN A 62 -16.57 -11.61 38.23
C ASN A 62 -15.98 -10.64 39.27
N GLY A 63 -16.58 -9.46 39.44
CA GLY A 63 -16.28 -8.53 40.53
C GLY A 63 -17.18 -8.68 41.74
N LEU A 64 -18.25 -9.47 41.63
CA LEU A 64 -19.17 -9.72 42.73
C LEU A 64 -18.52 -10.63 43.79
N PRO A 65 -18.89 -10.53 45.07
CA PRO A 65 -18.27 -11.29 46.14
C PRO A 65 -18.53 -12.79 46.00
N ASP A 66 -17.48 -13.63 46.09
CA ASP A 66 -17.57 -15.10 46.00
C ASP A 66 -18.55 -15.71 47.03
N ASP A 67 -18.71 -15.05 48.19
CA ASP A 67 -19.62 -15.47 49.27
C ASP A 67 -21.06 -14.95 49.11
N GLY A 68 -21.36 -14.22 48.03
CA GLY A 68 -22.66 -13.62 47.75
C GLY A 68 -23.03 -12.46 48.69
N ASN A 69 -22.09 -11.98 49.53
CA ASN A 69 -22.39 -10.94 50.52
C ASN A 69 -22.29 -9.53 49.94
N ILE A 70 -23.43 -9.01 49.52
CA ILE A 70 -23.59 -7.70 48.89
C ILE A 70 -23.82 -6.53 49.86
N ASP A 71 -23.84 -6.76 51.18
CA ASP A 71 -24.20 -5.73 52.20
C ASP A 71 -23.26 -4.50 52.21
N LEU A 72 -22.02 -4.69 51.76
CA LEU A 72 -20.98 -3.65 51.71
C LEU A 72 -20.91 -2.94 50.35
N LEU A 73 -21.64 -3.43 49.35
CA LEU A 73 -21.70 -2.84 48.01
C LEU A 73 -22.71 -1.69 47.98
N GLN A 74 -22.45 -0.72 47.11
CA GLN A 74 -23.34 0.42 46.95
C GLN A 74 -24.45 0.07 45.98
N LYS A 75 -25.69 0.12 46.47
CA LYS A 75 -26.89 0.02 45.64
C LYS A 75 -27.04 1.27 44.77
N THR A 76 -27.37 1.09 43.50
CA THR A 76 -27.56 2.21 42.57
C THR A 76 -28.99 2.78 42.68
N ALA A 77 -29.22 3.91 42.00
CA ALA A 77 -30.52 4.55 41.94
C ALA A 77 -31.51 3.86 40.98
N TRP A 78 -31.04 2.90 40.17
CA TRP A 78 -31.89 2.17 39.23
C TRP A 78 -32.42 0.88 39.88
N GLY A 79 -33.22 1.02 40.93
CA GLY A 79 -33.84 -0.12 41.57
C GLY A 79 -32.83 -0.92 42.36
N GLY A 80 -31.93 -0.23 43.03
CA GLY A 80 -31.04 -0.84 44.00
C GLY A 80 -30.03 -1.86 43.47
N THR A 81 -29.79 -1.94 42.15
CA THR A 81 -28.81 -2.86 41.53
C THR A 81 -27.45 -2.76 42.20
N VAL A 82 -26.72 -3.88 42.21
CA VAL A 82 -25.46 -4.01 42.93
C VAL A 82 -24.32 -4.13 41.95
N VAL A 83 -23.40 -3.16 42.01
CA VAL A 83 -22.20 -3.15 41.20
C VAL A 83 -20.93 -3.33 42.03
N PRO A 84 -19.91 -4.04 41.51
CA PRO A 84 -18.60 -4.11 42.15
C PRO A 84 -17.95 -2.73 42.32
N GLN A 85 -17.21 -2.54 43.43
CA GLN A 85 -16.49 -1.28 43.69
C GLN A 85 -15.04 -1.26 43.17
N ASN A 86 -14.47 -2.43 42.92
CA ASN A 86 -13.10 -2.54 42.46
C ASN A 86 -13.00 -2.25 40.96
N GLN A 87 -11.79 -2.03 40.46
CA GLN A 87 -11.57 -1.96 39.02
C GLN A 87 -11.35 -3.38 38.48
N SER A 88 -12.02 -3.74 37.40
CA SER A 88 -11.77 -5.00 36.70
C SER A 88 -10.33 -5.03 36.14
N LEU A 89 -9.62 -6.15 36.33
CA LEU A 89 -8.30 -6.39 35.73
C LEU A 89 -8.40 -7.30 34.50
N ILE A 90 -9.23 -8.35 34.60
CA ILE A 90 -9.48 -9.36 33.57
C ILE A 90 -10.95 -9.82 33.75
N TYR A 91 -11.66 -10.06 32.65
CA TYR A 91 -12.98 -10.69 32.64
C TYR A 91 -12.88 -12.21 32.59
N ALA A 92 -12.70 -12.80 33.76
CA ALA A 92 -12.71 -14.25 33.95
C ALA A 92 -13.12 -14.55 35.38
N PHE A 93 -13.92 -15.60 35.56
CA PHE A 93 -14.17 -16.20 36.87
C PHE A 93 -12.89 -16.89 37.36
N ASP A 94 -12.51 -16.66 38.60
CA ASP A 94 -11.45 -17.39 39.31
C ASP A 94 -12.01 -18.49 40.22
N SER A 95 -13.31 -18.45 40.49
CA SER A 95 -14.06 -19.26 41.43
C SER A 95 -14.68 -20.52 40.78
N THR A 96 -14.89 -21.57 41.58
CA THR A 96 -15.47 -22.85 41.12
C THR A 96 -16.59 -23.31 42.04
N GLY A 97 -17.59 -24.02 41.50
CA GLY A 97 -18.74 -24.50 42.27
C GLY A 97 -19.64 -23.35 42.73
N ASP A 98 -20.08 -23.38 43.99
CA ASP A 98 -21.08 -22.45 44.56
C ASP A 98 -20.66 -20.97 44.49
N GLU A 99 -19.36 -20.67 44.51
CA GLU A 99 -18.84 -19.30 44.42
C GLU A 99 -19.17 -18.65 43.07
N ARG A 100 -19.16 -19.44 41.99
CA ARG A 100 -19.50 -18.94 40.65
C ARG A 100 -21.00 -18.75 40.49
N THR A 101 -21.82 -19.61 41.09
CA THR A 101 -23.28 -19.44 41.14
C THR A 101 -23.67 -18.15 41.87
N ASN A 102 -22.88 -17.70 42.84
CA ASN A 102 -23.12 -16.42 43.52
C ASN A 102 -22.71 -15.19 42.68
N GLN A 103 -21.88 -15.37 41.65
CA GLN A 103 -21.38 -14.30 40.77
C GLN A 103 -22.14 -14.22 39.44
N ASP A 104 -22.56 -15.36 38.90
CA ASP A 104 -23.33 -15.52 37.65
C ASP A 104 -24.82 -15.23 37.89
N VAL A 105 -25.11 -13.96 38.19
CA VAL A 105 -26.43 -13.45 38.62
C VAL A 105 -26.94 -12.33 37.71
N GLY A 106 -26.41 -12.21 36.50
CA GLY A 106 -26.91 -11.28 35.50
C GLY A 106 -26.52 -9.82 35.72
N TYR A 107 -27.25 -8.93 35.02
CA TYR A 107 -26.89 -7.51 34.93
C TYR A 107 -27.30 -6.68 36.16
N ASP A 108 -28.15 -7.20 37.03
CA ASP A 108 -28.66 -6.48 38.19
C ASP A 108 -27.83 -6.72 39.47
N GLY A 109 -27.01 -7.78 39.47
CA GLY A 109 -26.16 -8.19 40.58
C GLY A 109 -26.90 -8.94 41.70
N TYR A 110 -28.10 -9.46 41.43
CA TYR A 110 -28.93 -10.19 42.39
C TYR A 110 -29.36 -11.55 41.83
N PRO A 111 -29.34 -12.63 42.64
CA PRO A 111 -30.07 -13.83 42.26
C PRO A 111 -31.58 -13.60 42.39
N ASP A 112 -32.42 -14.36 41.69
CA ASP A 112 -33.90 -14.34 41.74
C ASP A 112 -34.50 -13.98 43.13
N SER A 113 -33.99 -14.64 44.18
CA SER A 113 -34.47 -14.47 45.57
C SER A 113 -34.18 -13.11 46.20
N GLY A 114 -33.17 -12.40 45.68
CA GLY A 114 -32.68 -11.09 46.07
C GLY A 114 -33.29 -9.94 45.28
N GLU A 115 -33.96 -10.19 44.16
CA GLU A 115 -34.61 -9.17 43.33
C GLU A 115 -35.94 -8.69 43.93
N THR A 116 -36.73 -9.61 44.49
CA THR A 116 -38.06 -9.32 45.04
C THR A 116 -38.07 -8.24 46.14
N PRO A 117 -37.12 -8.22 47.12
CA PRO A 117 -37.05 -7.18 48.15
C PRO A 117 -36.63 -5.81 47.61
N VAL A 118 -35.88 -5.76 46.51
CA VAL A 118 -35.25 -4.55 45.97
C VAL A 118 -36.27 -3.66 45.25
N ILE A 119 -37.24 -4.28 44.58
CA ILE A 119 -38.41 -3.62 43.95
C ILE A 119 -39.25 -2.81 44.96
N ALA A 120 -39.19 -3.15 46.26
CA ALA A 120 -40.03 -2.55 47.30
C ALA A 120 -39.44 -1.28 47.95
N ASP A 121 -38.15 -0.99 47.77
CA ASP A 121 -37.45 0.10 48.47
C ASP A 121 -37.33 1.41 47.66
N ASP A 122 -37.65 1.41 46.36
CA ASP A 122 -37.63 2.60 45.48
C ASP A 122 -39.06 3.02 45.04
N PRO A 123 -39.58 4.19 45.46
CA PRO A 123 -40.95 4.62 45.16
C PRO A 123 -41.29 4.80 43.66
N GLU A 124 -40.32 5.13 42.80
CA GLU A 124 -40.55 5.30 41.35
C GLU A 124 -40.60 3.94 40.64
N LEU A 125 -39.79 2.99 41.08
CA LEU A 125 -39.74 1.65 40.50
C LEU A 125 -40.78 0.71 41.11
N THR A 126 -41.17 0.88 42.37
CA THR A 126 -42.31 0.17 42.94
C THR A 126 -43.59 0.40 42.11
N ALA A 127 -43.77 1.56 41.48
CA ALA A 127 -44.93 1.81 40.61
C ALA A 127 -44.88 1.08 39.25
N ILE A 128 -43.70 0.73 38.75
CA ILE A 128 -43.47 0.02 37.48
C ILE A 128 -43.40 -1.50 37.72
N TYR A 129 -42.70 -1.90 38.79
CA TYR A 129 -42.33 -3.27 39.11
C TYR A 129 -43.26 -3.98 40.12
N SER A 130 -44.21 -3.27 40.77
CA SER A 130 -45.22 -3.92 41.63
C SER A 130 -46.08 -4.96 40.91
N ASN A 131 -46.14 -4.92 39.58
CA ASN A 131 -46.85 -5.89 38.76
C ASN A 131 -46.04 -7.18 38.52
N TYR A 132 -44.73 -7.15 38.75
CA TYR A 132 -43.79 -8.22 38.43
C TYR A 132 -43.17 -8.86 39.69
N SER A 133 -43.23 -8.20 40.85
CA SER A 133 -42.71 -8.70 42.14
C SER A 133 -43.37 -9.97 42.68
N GLY A 134 -44.40 -10.50 42.01
CA GLY A 134 -45.07 -11.76 42.33
C GLY A 134 -44.78 -12.88 41.32
N LEU A 135 -43.89 -12.63 40.35
CA LEU A 135 -43.35 -13.64 39.45
C LEU A 135 -42.18 -14.35 40.12
N ASP A 136 -41.92 -15.59 39.70
CA ASP A 136 -40.80 -16.38 40.23
C ASP A 136 -39.44 -15.81 39.81
N ASP A 137 -39.41 -15.01 38.74
CA ASP A 137 -38.26 -14.35 38.13
C ASP A 137 -38.69 -12.90 37.75
N PRO A 138 -38.47 -11.92 38.64
CA PRO A 138 -38.86 -10.52 38.42
C PRO A 138 -38.06 -9.78 37.34
N ALA A 139 -36.75 -10.02 37.19
CA ALA A 139 -35.87 -9.39 36.20
C ALA A 139 -35.99 -10.04 34.80
N ASN A 140 -36.49 -11.27 34.74
CA ASN A 140 -36.66 -12.10 33.55
C ASN A 140 -35.34 -12.30 32.78
N ASP A 141 -34.29 -12.63 33.51
CA ASP A 141 -32.94 -12.82 32.99
C ASP A 141 -32.36 -14.23 33.21
N ASN A 142 -33.12 -15.14 33.82
CA ASN A 142 -32.75 -16.55 33.94
C ASN A 142 -32.42 -17.22 32.60
N TYR A 143 -31.28 -17.91 32.56
CA TYR A 143 -30.85 -18.76 31.46
C TYR A 143 -31.46 -20.16 31.52
N GLU A 144 -31.91 -20.66 30.37
CA GLU A 144 -32.28 -22.07 30.20
C GLU A 144 -31.68 -22.63 28.91
N TYR A 145 -30.98 -23.76 29.01
CA TYR A 145 -30.41 -24.44 27.85
C TYR A 145 -31.53 -25.01 26.95
N PHE A 146 -31.43 -24.78 25.64
CA PHE A 146 -32.49 -25.07 24.67
C PHE A 146 -32.91 -26.56 24.55
N LEU A 147 -32.08 -27.51 25.03
CA LEU A 147 -32.47 -28.93 25.10
C LEU A 147 -33.26 -29.28 26.37
N ASN A 148 -33.09 -28.51 27.44
CA ASN A 148 -33.81 -28.69 28.71
C ASN A 148 -35.21 -28.07 28.65
N ALA A 149 -35.37 -27.00 27.87
CA ALA A 149 -36.66 -26.38 27.64
C ALA A 149 -37.62 -27.31 26.87
N GLU A 150 -38.88 -27.31 27.30
CA GLU A 150 -39.98 -28.00 26.63
C GLU A 150 -40.63 -27.10 25.57
N GLY A 151 -41.26 -27.71 24.55
CA GLY A 151 -41.97 -26.98 23.50
C GLY A 151 -41.33 -27.07 22.12
N ASP A 152 -41.75 -26.17 21.23
CA ASP A 152 -41.23 -26.07 19.88
C ASP A 152 -39.81 -25.47 19.85
N ILE A 153 -39.22 -25.32 18.67
CA ILE A 153 -37.86 -24.77 18.56
C ILE A 153 -37.81 -23.31 19.03
N PHE A 154 -38.86 -22.51 18.82
CA PHE A 154 -38.85 -21.10 19.23
C PHE A 154 -39.04 -20.95 20.74
N ASP A 155 -39.91 -21.75 21.34
CA ASP A 155 -40.12 -21.83 22.78
C ASP A 155 -38.82 -22.19 23.50
N ARG A 156 -38.08 -23.16 22.96
CA ARG A 156 -36.80 -23.63 23.52
C ARG A 156 -35.72 -22.56 23.58
N TYR A 157 -35.67 -21.65 22.62
CA TYR A 157 -34.65 -20.58 22.58
C TYR A 157 -35.08 -19.31 23.31
N LYS A 158 -36.29 -19.26 23.88
CA LYS A 158 -36.85 -18.05 24.48
C LYS A 158 -36.04 -17.53 25.68
N LYS A 159 -35.48 -18.42 26.49
CA LYS A 159 -34.64 -18.11 27.67
C LYS A 159 -33.14 -18.37 27.45
N TYR A 160 -32.74 -18.73 26.23
CA TYR A 160 -31.36 -19.11 25.96
C TYR A 160 -30.37 -17.93 26.02
N ASN A 161 -30.85 -16.70 25.85
CA ASN A 161 -30.04 -15.48 25.95
C ASN A 161 -30.13 -14.81 27.34
N GLY A 162 -30.65 -15.52 28.35
CA GLY A 162 -30.60 -15.06 29.74
C GLY A 162 -29.16 -14.89 30.23
N VAL A 163 -28.98 -14.06 31.24
CA VAL A 163 -27.68 -13.74 31.84
C VAL A 163 -27.47 -14.44 33.18
N GLU A 164 -28.51 -14.59 34.03
CA GLU A 164 -28.37 -15.37 35.27
C GLU A 164 -28.20 -16.87 34.96
N GLY A 165 -27.11 -17.47 35.45
CA GLY A 165 -26.82 -18.89 35.34
C GLY A 165 -26.38 -19.34 33.94
N ASN A 166 -25.98 -18.42 33.08
CA ASN A 166 -25.59 -18.74 31.70
C ASN A 166 -24.18 -19.31 31.58
N THR A 167 -23.40 -19.28 32.68
CA THR A 167 -22.05 -19.80 32.76
C THR A 167 -21.87 -20.79 33.95
N PRO A 168 -22.56 -21.94 33.96
CA PRO A 168 -22.57 -22.85 35.09
C PRO A 168 -21.17 -23.43 35.42
N PRO A 169 -20.84 -23.63 36.71
CA PRO A 169 -19.52 -24.04 37.17
C PRO A 169 -19.14 -25.48 36.82
N ASP A 170 -20.09 -26.42 36.83
CA ASP A 170 -19.78 -27.87 36.82
C ASP A 170 -20.73 -28.76 35.97
N THR A 171 -21.73 -28.18 35.29
CA THR A 171 -22.67 -28.93 34.42
C THR A 171 -22.22 -28.87 32.95
N PHE A 172 -21.34 -29.79 32.57
CA PHE A 172 -21.00 -30.00 31.16
C PHE A 172 -21.48 -31.39 30.71
N SER A 173 -22.72 -31.45 30.26
CA SER A 173 -23.31 -32.67 29.67
C SER A 173 -23.77 -32.41 28.23
N ASP A 174 -24.09 -33.44 27.45
CA ASP A 174 -24.65 -33.24 26.10
C ASP A 174 -26.02 -32.55 26.10
N THR A 175 -26.72 -32.60 27.24
CA THR A 175 -28.09 -32.11 27.40
C THR A 175 -28.19 -30.86 28.26
N ASP A 176 -27.11 -30.39 28.87
CA ASP A 176 -27.10 -29.23 29.77
C ASP A 176 -25.71 -28.58 29.78
N ARG A 177 -25.65 -27.31 29.36
CA ARG A 177 -24.42 -26.52 29.17
C ARG A 177 -24.73 -25.03 29.29
N GLY A 178 -23.75 -24.24 29.72
CA GLY A 178 -23.76 -22.79 29.59
C GLY A 178 -23.71 -22.29 28.15
N ALA A 179 -24.16 -21.06 27.95
CA ALA A 179 -24.02 -20.34 26.68
C ALA A 179 -22.57 -19.84 26.49
N ASN A 180 -21.93 -19.40 27.58
CA ASN A 180 -20.57 -18.86 27.57
C ASN A 180 -19.76 -19.34 28.78
N THR A 181 -18.46 -19.03 28.81
CA THR A 181 -17.55 -19.25 29.95
C THR A 181 -17.03 -17.96 30.56
N GLN A 182 -17.38 -16.82 29.98
CA GLN A 182 -16.95 -15.48 30.41
C GLN A 182 -18.07 -14.81 31.21
N PRO A 183 -17.72 -13.98 32.21
CA PRO A 183 -18.71 -13.20 32.92
C PRO A 183 -19.43 -12.23 31.98
N ASP A 184 -20.68 -11.95 32.29
CA ASP A 184 -21.41 -10.87 31.65
C ASP A 184 -20.94 -9.52 32.21
N VAL A 185 -20.67 -8.61 31.28
CA VAL A 185 -20.04 -7.31 31.57
C VAL A 185 -20.64 -6.22 30.70
N GLU A 186 -20.81 -5.02 31.26
CA GLU A 186 -21.21 -3.81 30.53
C GLU A 186 -19.99 -3.17 29.85
N ASP A 187 -19.33 -3.96 29.00
CA ASP A 187 -18.15 -3.61 28.22
C ASP A 187 -18.08 -4.54 26.99
N ILE A 188 -18.78 -4.15 25.94
CA ILE A 188 -19.01 -4.98 24.76
C ILE A 188 -17.72 -5.07 23.93
N ASN A 189 -16.95 -3.97 23.86
CA ASN A 189 -15.72 -3.90 23.09
C ASN A 189 -14.45 -4.37 23.85
N ARG A 190 -14.56 -4.59 25.17
CA ARG A 190 -13.49 -5.02 26.08
C ARG A 190 -12.32 -4.05 26.18
N ASP A 191 -12.61 -2.75 26.12
CA ASP A 191 -11.60 -1.70 26.31
C ASP A 191 -11.32 -1.37 27.79
N ASN A 192 -11.95 -2.12 28.71
CA ASN A 192 -11.91 -1.96 30.17
C ASN A 192 -12.63 -0.71 30.69
N THR A 193 -13.21 0.10 29.81
CA THR A 193 -14.08 1.23 30.18
C THR A 193 -15.54 0.87 29.88
N MET A 194 -16.46 1.78 30.21
CA MET A 194 -17.86 1.64 29.82
C MET A 194 -18.26 2.94 29.16
N ASN A 195 -18.77 2.84 27.93
CA ASN A 195 -19.26 4.00 27.22
C ASN A 195 -20.72 4.30 27.59
N THR A 196 -21.01 5.51 28.03
CA THR A 196 -22.38 5.97 28.34
C THR A 196 -22.94 6.93 27.30
N ILE A 197 -22.14 7.26 26.28
CA ILE A 197 -22.51 8.25 25.27
C ILE A 197 -23.13 7.51 24.09
N ASP A 198 -24.27 8.01 23.64
CA ASP A 198 -24.89 7.62 22.37
C ASP A 198 -24.50 8.62 21.28
N SER A 199 -23.81 8.14 20.25
CA SER A 199 -23.40 8.88 19.06
C SER A 199 -23.35 7.94 17.86
N TYR A 200 -24.46 7.86 17.12
CA TYR A 200 -24.69 6.93 16.02
C TYR A 200 -25.58 7.53 14.94
N TYR A 201 -25.53 6.93 13.75
CA TYR A 201 -26.55 7.06 12.70
C TYR A 201 -27.60 5.98 12.88
N GLU A 202 -28.87 6.38 12.82
CA GLU A 202 -30.04 5.49 12.88
C GLU A 202 -30.63 5.32 11.47
N TYR A 203 -30.88 4.08 11.08
CA TYR A 203 -31.53 3.67 9.84
C TYR A 203 -32.81 2.90 10.20
N GLU A 204 -33.96 3.45 9.82
CA GLU A 204 -35.26 2.91 10.19
C GLU A 204 -35.98 2.33 8.97
N LEU A 205 -36.34 1.05 9.04
CA LEU A 205 -37.09 0.35 8.01
C LEU A 205 -38.49 0.00 8.51
N ASP A 206 -39.51 0.46 7.78
CA ASP A 206 -40.92 0.15 8.04
C ASP A 206 -41.29 -1.22 7.44
N ILE A 207 -41.21 -2.27 8.26
CA ILE A 207 -41.51 -3.65 7.86
C ILE A 207 -42.97 -3.98 8.16
N GLN A 208 -43.82 -3.74 7.15
CA GLN A 208 -45.25 -4.03 7.21
C GLN A 208 -45.70 -4.91 6.04
N PRO A 209 -46.70 -5.79 6.21
CA PRO A 209 -47.15 -6.70 5.14
C PRO A 209 -47.68 -6.00 3.88
N GLN A 210 -48.03 -4.71 3.97
CA GLN A 210 -48.53 -3.90 2.87
C GLN A 210 -47.42 -3.30 2.00
N TYR A 211 -46.19 -3.23 2.51
CA TYR A 211 -45.02 -2.69 1.82
C TYR A 211 -44.13 -3.80 1.24
N LEU A 212 -44.35 -5.06 1.63
CA LEU A 212 -43.60 -6.21 1.14
C LEU A 212 -44.31 -6.87 -0.05
N PRO A 213 -43.64 -7.01 -1.21
CA PRO A 213 -44.23 -7.63 -2.39
C PRO A 213 -44.46 -9.12 -2.16
N LYS A 214 -45.55 -9.66 -2.73
CA LYS A 214 -45.97 -11.07 -2.54
C LYS A 214 -45.70 -11.95 -3.75
N SER A 215 -45.30 -11.35 -4.87
CA SER A 215 -44.98 -12.02 -6.13
C SER A 215 -43.97 -11.18 -6.93
N SER A 216 -43.24 -11.81 -7.86
CA SER A 216 -42.26 -11.11 -8.70
C SER A 216 -42.89 -9.94 -9.46
N THR A 217 -44.10 -10.11 -10.01
CA THR A 217 -44.80 -9.02 -10.70
C THR A 217 -45.12 -7.82 -9.80
N GLU A 218 -45.37 -8.05 -8.52
CA GLU A 218 -45.60 -6.95 -7.55
C GLU A 218 -44.28 -6.28 -7.17
N PHE A 219 -43.18 -7.02 -7.12
CA PHE A 219 -41.83 -6.48 -6.92
C PHE A 219 -41.41 -5.59 -8.09
N ASP A 220 -41.63 -6.02 -9.33
CA ASP A 220 -41.32 -5.23 -10.54
C ASP A 220 -42.19 -3.97 -10.67
N ASN A 221 -43.32 -3.89 -9.96
CA ASN A 221 -44.27 -2.78 -10.03
C ASN A 221 -44.52 -2.13 -8.66
N ILE A 222 -43.48 -2.04 -7.82
CA ILE A 222 -43.59 -1.35 -6.53
C ILE A 222 -43.86 0.15 -6.77
N SER A 223 -44.93 0.64 -6.13
CA SER A 223 -45.28 2.07 -6.11
C SER A 223 -44.17 2.92 -5.50
N ASP A 224 -43.90 4.09 -6.09
CA ASP A 224 -42.93 5.09 -5.57
C ASP A 224 -43.28 5.57 -4.16
N ALA A 225 -44.54 5.43 -3.74
CA ALA A 225 -44.97 5.76 -2.39
C ALA A 225 -44.59 4.70 -1.33
N ASN A 226 -44.00 3.57 -1.74
CA ASN A 226 -43.59 2.50 -0.83
C ASN A 226 -42.23 2.85 -0.18
N PRO A 227 -42.13 2.97 1.16
CA PRO A 227 -40.90 3.33 1.85
C PRO A 227 -39.77 2.29 1.71
N LEU A 228 -40.07 1.06 1.26
CA LEU A 228 -39.07 0.01 1.06
C LEU A 228 -38.55 -0.07 -0.37
N LYS A 229 -39.10 0.70 -1.33
CA LYS A 229 -38.73 0.61 -2.75
C LYS A 229 -37.23 0.84 -2.94
N GLU A 230 -36.69 1.86 -2.28
CA GLU A 230 -35.29 2.28 -2.44
C GLU A 230 -34.29 1.28 -1.84
N TYR A 231 -34.71 0.43 -0.91
CA TYR A 231 -33.84 -0.54 -0.24
C TYR A 231 -34.01 -1.98 -0.75
N LEU A 232 -35.16 -2.31 -1.33
CA LEU A 232 -35.40 -3.61 -1.92
C LEU A 232 -34.59 -3.74 -3.22
N ARG A 233 -33.84 -4.84 -3.35
CA ARG A 233 -32.97 -5.10 -4.51
C ARG A 233 -33.31 -6.37 -5.25
N ASP A 234 -33.79 -7.39 -4.54
CA ASP A 234 -34.21 -8.64 -5.16
C ASP A 234 -35.33 -9.33 -4.37
N PHE A 235 -36.11 -10.14 -5.08
CA PHE A 235 -37.19 -10.96 -4.56
C PHE A 235 -37.08 -12.38 -5.12
N LYS A 236 -36.94 -13.36 -4.21
CA LYS A 236 -36.91 -14.78 -4.57
C LYS A 236 -38.05 -15.54 -3.91
N GLU A 237 -38.81 -16.27 -4.71
CA GLU A 237 -39.79 -17.25 -4.25
C GLU A 237 -39.31 -18.66 -4.62
N GLN A 238 -38.89 -19.44 -3.62
CA GLN A 238 -38.29 -20.76 -3.85
C GLN A 238 -39.02 -21.86 -3.06
N PRO A 239 -39.32 -23.02 -3.68
CA PRO A 239 -39.94 -24.13 -2.98
C PRO A 239 -38.95 -24.78 -2.01
N ARG A 240 -39.34 -24.87 -0.73
CA ARG A 240 -38.60 -25.58 0.31
C ARG A 240 -39.31 -26.88 0.66
N ALA A 241 -38.60 -28.00 0.63
CA ALA A 241 -39.08 -29.25 1.18
C ALA A 241 -38.90 -29.26 2.70
N LEU A 242 -40.00 -29.44 3.43
CA LEU A 242 -40.00 -29.57 4.88
C LEU A 242 -39.76 -31.03 5.29
N PRO A 243 -39.19 -31.29 6.48
CA PRO A 243 -38.98 -32.66 6.98
C PRO A 243 -40.26 -33.50 7.13
N ASN A 244 -41.42 -32.85 7.21
CA ASN A 244 -42.74 -33.51 7.25
C ASN A 244 -43.22 -34.02 5.87
N GLY A 245 -42.45 -33.74 4.80
CA GLY A 245 -42.76 -34.13 3.42
C GLY A 245 -43.61 -33.12 2.64
N GLU A 246 -44.01 -32.01 3.26
CA GLU A 246 -44.69 -30.91 2.57
C GLU A 246 -43.68 -30.00 1.86
N SER A 247 -44.12 -29.29 0.82
CA SER A 247 -43.34 -28.25 0.17
C SER A 247 -44.06 -26.92 0.30
N VAL A 248 -43.34 -25.91 0.80
CA VAL A 248 -43.82 -24.54 0.94
C VAL A 248 -42.91 -23.61 0.15
N ASN A 249 -43.51 -22.72 -0.62
CA ASN A 249 -42.77 -21.64 -1.28
C ASN A 249 -42.37 -20.61 -0.23
N VAL A 250 -41.08 -20.43 -0.01
CA VAL A 250 -40.56 -19.43 0.92
C VAL A 250 -40.17 -18.19 0.12
N ARG A 251 -40.56 -17.02 0.65
CA ARG A 251 -40.20 -15.72 0.08
C ARG A 251 -39.00 -15.13 0.80
N TRP A 252 -38.07 -14.60 0.01
CA TRP A 252 -36.86 -13.93 0.46
C TRP A 252 -36.75 -12.56 -0.19
N TYR A 253 -36.42 -11.56 0.62
CA TYR A 253 -36.18 -10.19 0.20
C TYR A 253 -34.71 -9.86 0.41
N GLN A 254 -34.01 -9.39 -0.63
CA GLN A 254 -32.70 -8.77 -0.47
C GLN A 254 -32.91 -7.29 -0.19
N ILE A 255 -32.46 -6.84 0.97
CA ILE A 255 -32.54 -5.45 1.39
C ILE A 255 -31.12 -4.92 1.52
N ARG A 256 -30.88 -3.76 0.88
CA ARG A 256 -29.60 -3.05 0.88
C ARG A 256 -29.82 -1.61 1.33
N ILE A 257 -29.21 -1.22 2.43
CA ILE A 257 -29.34 0.12 3.03
C ILE A 257 -28.02 0.87 2.84
N PRO A 258 -28.00 2.03 2.15
CA PRO A 258 -26.79 2.85 2.04
C PRO A 258 -26.42 3.49 3.38
N VAL A 259 -25.17 3.31 3.81
CA VAL A 259 -24.66 3.90 5.07
C VAL A 259 -24.48 5.43 4.96
N GLU A 260 -24.31 5.94 3.73
CA GLU A 260 -24.27 7.37 3.43
C GLU A 260 -25.52 7.86 2.67
N GLY A 261 -26.69 7.33 3.01
CA GLY A 261 -27.97 7.76 2.43
C GLY A 261 -28.57 8.99 3.10
N ASN A 262 -29.58 9.58 2.44
CA ASN A 262 -30.32 10.75 2.91
C ASN A 262 -31.24 10.44 4.11
N ASP A 263 -31.65 9.19 4.29
CA ASP A 263 -32.60 8.77 5.34
C ASP A 263 -31.97 8.52 6.71
N ARG A 264 -30.64 8.67 6.83
CA ARG A 264 -29.94 8.45 8.10
C ARG A 264 -30.21 9.58 9.07
N VAL A 265 -30.56 9.23 10.31
CA VAL A 265 -30.76 10.22 11.39
C VAL A 265 -29.53 10.24 12.30
N ALA A 266 -28.85 11.39 12.36
CA ALA A 266 -27.72 11.57 13.25
C ALA A 266 -28.19 11.82 14.70
N VAL A 267 -27.76 10.95 15.62
CA VAL A 267 -28.01 11.07 17.06
C VAL A 267 -26.69 11.32 17.77
N GLY A 268 -26.68 12.22 18.75
CA GLY A 268 -25.50 12.47 19.59
C GLY A 268 -24.38 13.30 18.95
N GLY A 269 -24.62 13.94 17.81
CA GLY A 269 -23.67 14.85 17.17
C GLY A 269 -22.57 14.17 16.35
N ILE A 270 -22.79 12.91 15.93
CA ILE A 270 -21.92 12.25 14.94
C ILE A 270 -21.90 13.06 13.64
N SER A 271 -20.72 13.13 13.00
CA SER A 271 -20.52 13.89 11.75
C SER A 271 -19.95 13.06 10.62
N ASP A 272 -19.26 11.95 10.91
CA ASP A 272 -18.63 11.08 9.93
C ASP A 272 -18.68 9.60 10.38
N LEU A 273 -18.24 8.70 9.49
CA LEU A 273 -18.21 7.24 9.71
C LEU A 273 -16.77 6.72 9.90
N ARG A 274 -15.83 7.59 10.30
CA ARG A 274 -14.41 7.20 10.49
C ARG A 274 -14.17 6.40 11.77
N SER A 275 -15.09 6.49 12.71
CA SER A 275 -15.03 5.72 13.94
C SER A 275 -16.41 5.14 14.23
N VAL A 276 -16.69 3.97 13.67
CA VAL A 276 -17.91 3.17 13.91
C VAL A 276 -17.49 1.94 14.70
N ARG A 277 -17.73 1.94 16.01
CA ARG A 277 -17.27 0.85 16.91
C ARG A 277 -18.35 -0.16 17.20
N PHE A 278 -19.61 0.24 17.10
CA PHE A 278 -20.74 -0.58 17.48
C PHE A 278 -21.81 -0.56 16.39
N SER A 279 -22.46 -1.71 16.23
CA SER A 279 -23.71 -1.87 15.49
C SER A 279 -24.78 -2.37 16.45
N ARG A 280 -25.94 -1.72 16.47
CA ARG A 280 -27.11 -2.15 17.25
C ARG A 280 -28.31 -2.34 16.34
N ILE A 281 -28.99 -3.46 16.48
CA ILE A 281 -30.20 -3.79 15.72
C ILE A 281 -31.33 -3.95 16.71
N TYR A 282 -32.47 -3.33 16.47
CA TYR A 282 -33.63 -3.51 17.34
C TYR A 282 -34.96 -3.44 16.61
N LEU A 283 -35.97 -4.04 17.23
CA LEU A 283 -37.34 -4.05 16.75
C LEU A 283 -38.21 -3.13 17.63
N LYS A 284 -39.03 -2.29 17.00
CA LYS A 284 -40.03 -1.45 17.68
C LYS A 284 -41.41 -1.57 17.04
N ASP A 285 -42.44 -1.24 17.81
CA ASP A 285 -43.85 -1.17 17.40
C ASP A 285 -44.53 -2.47 16.94
N PHE A 286 -43.92 -3.64 17.17
CA PHE A 286 -44.58 -4.93 16.94
C PHE A 286 -45.59 -5.25 18.06
N VAL A 287 -46.84 -5.53 17.66
CA VAL A 287 -47.94 -5.87 18.60
C VAL A 287 -48.11 -7.38 18.77
N GLN A 288 -47.62 -8.17 17.80
CA GLN A 288 -47.70 -9.64 17.81
C GLN A 288 -46.29 -10.24 17.77
N PRO A 289 -46.10 -11.46 18.31
CA PRO A 289 -44.84 -12.20 18.18
C PRO A 289 -44.49 -12.35 16.70
N THR A 290 -43.31 -11.86 16.32
CA THR A 290 -42.83 -11.85 14.94
C THR A 290 -41.40 -12.38 14.91
N ILE A 291 -41.11 -13.28 13.98
CA ILE A 291 -39.80 -13.92 13.88
C ILE A 291 -39.11 -13.40 12.62
N PHE A 292 -37.99 -12.71 12.81
CA PHE A 292 -37.12 -12.29 11.72
C PHE A 292 -36.05 -13.34 11.50
N ARG A 293 -35.89 -13.79 10.26
CA ARG A 293 -34.84 -14.73 9.87
C ARG A 293 -33.99 -14.08 8.79
N PHE A 294 -32.76 -13.78 9.15
CA PHE A 294 -31.76 -13.25 8.26
C PHE A 294 -30.97 -14.42 7.66
N GLY A 295 -31.02 -14.60 6.34
CA GLY A 295 -30.23 -15.60 5.62
C GLY A 295 -28.75 -15.22 5.60
N THR A 296 -28.50 -13.93 5.40
CA THR A 296 -27.21 -13.26 5.59
C THR A 296 -27.46 -11.90 6.23
N LEU A 297 -26.45 -11.32 6.87
CA LEU A 297 -26.48 -9.96 7.40
C LEU A 297 -25.06 -9.43 7.43
N ASP A 298 -24.73 -8.61 6.44
CA ASP A 298 -23.37 -8.23 6.11
C ASP A 298 -23.24 -6.71 5.97
N LEU A 299 -22.04 -6.23 6.28
CA LEU A 299 -21.59 -4.89 5.91
C LEU A 299 -20.79 -5.03 4.62
N VAL A 300 -21.35 -4.55 3.52
CA VAL A 300 -20.77 -4.72 2.19
C VAL A 300 -19.87 -3.52 1.89
N ARG A 301 -18.62 -3.83 1.52
CA ARG A 301 -17.66 -2.86 1.03
C ARG A 301 -17.63 -2.88 -0.49
N SER A 302 -17.45 -1.71 -1.09
CA SER A 302 -17.20 -1.59 -2.52
C SER A 302 -15.71 -1.33 -2.78
N ASP A 303 -15.19 -1.93 -3.84
CA ASP A 303 -13.84 -1.64 -4.34
C ASP A 303 -13.77 -0.31 -5.10
N TRP A 304 -14.93 0.18 -5.54
CA TRP A 304 -15.09 1.43 -6.29
C TRP A 304 -15.62 2.51 -5.36
N ARG A 305 -15.01 3.69 -5.41
CA ARG A 305 -15.39 4.83 -4.57
C ARG A 305 -16.15 5.85 -5.39
N ARG A 306 -17.25 6.37 -4.87
CA ARG A 306 -17.98 7.49 -5.48
C ARG A 306 -17.10 8.74 -5.54
N TYR A 307 -17.10 9.42 -6.69
CA TYR A 307 -16.45 10.70 -6.83
C TYR A 307 -17.43 11.81 -6.43
N ALA A 308 -17.19 12.45 -5.28
CA ALA A 308 -18.10 13.43 -4.66
C ALA A 308 -17.78 14.89 -5.04
N GLN A 309 -17.11 15.12 -6.17
CA GLN A 309 -16.80 16.45 -6.68
C GLN A 309 -17.35 16.59 -8.09
N THR A 310 -17.52 17.84 -8.55
CA THR A 310 -17.91 18.08 -9.93
C THR A 310 -16.79 17.67 -10.89
N LEU A 311 -17.18 17.10 -12.01
CA LEU A 311 -16.29 16.75 -13.12
C LEU A 311 -16.33 17.79 -14.25
N ASN A 312 -17.30 18.71 -14.19
CA ASN A 312 -17.49 19.83 -15.08
C ASN A 312 -17.51 21.11 -14.22
N ASP A 313 -16.46 21.93 -14.33
CA ASP A 313 -16.29 23.10 -13.46
C ASP A 313 -17.38 24.17 -13.66
N ASP A 314 -18.12 24.13 -14.78
CA ASP A 314 -19.25 25.02 -15.07
C ASP A 314 -20.53 24.63 -14.30
N ILE A 315 -20.60 23.40 -13.77
CA ILE A 315 -21.77 22.86 -13.07
C ILE A 315 -21.38 22.57 -11.61
N PRO A 316 -22.03 23.21 -10.61
CA PRO A 316 -21.78 22.89 -9.22
C PRO A 316 -22.21 21.45 -8.93
N TYR A 317 -21.46 20.74 -8.10
CA TYR A 317 -21.86 19.39 -7.68
C TYR A 317 -23.22 19.44 -6.97
N ASP A 318 -24.22 18.82 -7.58
CA ASP A 318 -25.54 18.70 -6.98
C ASP A 318 -25.70 17.38 -6.22
N SER A 319 -25.99 17.52 -4.92
CA SER A 319 -26.24 16.40 -4.01
C SER A 319 -27.67 15.86 -4.09
N SER A 320 -28.60 16.51 -4.83
CA SER A 320 -29.93 15.92 -5.06
C SER A 320 -29.95 14.81 -6.11
N VAL A 321 -28.94 14.73 -6.99
CA VAL A 321 -28.80 13.65 -7.97
C VAL A 321 -28.66 12.32 -7.23
N ASP A 322 -29.61 11.40 -7.43
CA ASP A 322 -29.55 10.07 -6.84
C ASP A 322 -28.54 9.21 -7.61
N PHE A 323 -27.37 9.02 -7.00
CA PHE A 323 -26.27 8.24 -7.56
C PHE A 323 -25.91 7.06 -6.66
N SER A 324 -26.24 5.87 -7.12
CA SER A 324 -25.95 4.61 -6.43
C SER A 324 -24.97 3.73 -7.22
N VAL A 325 -24.19 2.97 -6.47
CA VAL A 325 -23.17 2.05 -7.00
C VAL A 325 -23.53 0.65 -6.58
N GLU A 326 -23.80 -0.21 -7.54
CA GLU A 326 -24.28 -1.56 -7.27
C GLU A 326 -23.42 -2.59 -7.98
N ILE A 327 -23.56 -3.84 -7.53
CA ILE A 327 -22.92 -4.99 -8.15
C ILE A 327 -24.04 -5.94 -8.54
N ILE A 328 -24.01 -6.37 -9.79
CA ILE A 328 -24.91 -7.40 -10.32
C ILE A 328 -24.06 -8.58 -10.77
N GLY A 329 -24.52 -9.81 -10.56
CA GLY A 329 -23.74 -10.98 -10.92
C GLY A 329 -24.56 -12.24 -11.17
N THR A 330 -23.90 -13.27 -11.69
CA THR A 330 -24.55 -14.50 -12.14
C THR A 330 -25.16 -15.34 -11.02
N ILE A 331 -24.57 -15.35 -9.83
CA ILE A 331 -25.06 -16.18 -8.71
C ILE A 331 -26.26 -15.52 -8.01
N GLU A 332 -26.22 -14.21 -7.81
CA GLU A 332 -27.22 -13.49 -7.04
C GLU A 332 -28.41 -13.05 -7.91
N ASN A 333 -28.20 -12.66 -9.16
CA ASN A 333 -29.22 -12.05 -10.02
C ASN A 333 -29.60 -12.90 -11.25
N ASP A 334 -29.72 -14.22 -11.03
CA ASP A 334 -30.08 -15.20 -12.06
C ASP A 334 -31.40 -14.83 -12.79
N GLY A 335 -31.35 -14.68 -14.11
CA GLY A 335 -32.48 -14.33 -14.98
C GLY A 335 -32.56 -12.87 -15.44
N SER A 336 -31.99 -11.93 -14.67
CA SER A 336 -31.90 -10.51 -15.07
C SER A 336 -30.53 -10.15 -15.63
N TYR A 337 -29.50 -10.89 -15.23
CA TYR A 337 -28.12 -10.69 -15.65
C TYR A 337 -27.61 -11.85 -16.51
N GLU A 338 -27.02 -11.51 -17.66
CA GLU A 338 -26.33 -12.44 -18.54
C GLU A 338 -24.90 -11.97 -18.77
N ARG A 339 -23.94 -12.89 -18.70
CA ARG A 339 -22.50 -12.61 -18.90
C ARG A 339 -22.20 -12.09 -20.32
N PRO A 340 -21.21 -11.20 -20.53
CA PRO A 340 -20.90 -10.67 -21.86
C PRO A 340 -20.55 -11.76 -22.90
N PRO A 341 -20.81 -11.51 -24.20
CA PRO A 341 -20.44 -12.43 -25.26
C PRO A 341 -18.95 -12.80 -25.25
N GLY A 342 -18.65 -14.11 -25.19
CA GLY A 342 -17.29 -14.63 -25.22
C GLY A 342 -16.56 -14.65 -23.87
N ILE A 343 -17.25 -14.29 -22.78
CA ILE A 343 -16.76 -14.45 -21.40
C ILE A 343 -17.41 -15.69 -20.79
N GLU A 344 -16.58 -16.53 -20.19
CA GLU A 344 -16.97 -17.75 -19.50
C GLU A 344 -16.46 -17.69 -18.05
N PRO A 345 -17.23 -18.16 -17.06
CA PRO A 345 -16.81 -18.22 -15.67
C PRO A 345 -15.51 -19.00 -15.50
N GLU A 346 -14.65 -18.51 -14.62
CA GLU A 346 -13.46 -19.24 -14.26
C GLU A 346 -13.83 -20.51 -13.47
N GLU A 347 -13.23 -21.63 -13.82
CA GLU A 347 -13.47 -22.91 -13.16
C GLU A 347 -12.42 -23.14 -12.06
N LEU A 348 -12.85 -23.15 -10.80
CA LEU A 348 -11.99 -23.52 -9.69
C LEU A 348 -12.16 -25.01 -9.35
N TYR A 349 -11.04 -25.74 -9.35
CA TYR A 349 -11.00 -27.13 -8.91
C TYR A 349 -10.84 -27.18 -7.38
N ASN A 350 -11.93 -27.43 -6.66
CA ASN A 350 -11.92 -27.64 -5.22
C ASN A 350 -12.38 -29.07 -4.88
N ASN A 351 -11.55 -29.86 -4.21
CA ASN A 351 -11.86 -31.21 -3.73
C ASN A 351 -12.55 -32.14 -4.76
N ASN A 352 -12.01 -32.21 -5.99
CA ASN A 352 -12.51 -33.01 -7.13
C ASN A 352 -13.86 -32.57 -7.72
N THR A 353 -14.40 -31.43 -7.29
CA THR A 353 -15.55 -30.78 -7.92
C THR A 353 -15.09 -29.51 -8.62
N VAL A 354 -15.62 -29.28 -9.82
CA VAL A 354 -15.46 -28.01 -10.53
C VAL A 354 -16.52 -27.07 -10.00
N VAL A 355 -16.10 -25.90 -9.52
CA VAL A 355 -16.98 -24.84 -9.04
C VAL A 355 -16.73 -23.62 -9.93
N GLU A 356 -17.76 -23.19 -10.64
CA GLU A 356 -17.73 -21.94 -11.40
C GLU A 356 -17.62 -20.76 -10.42
N GLN A 357 -16.68 -19.86 -10.68
CA GLN A 357 -16.53 -18.63 -9.92
C GLN A 357 -17.64 -17.64 -10.27
N ASN A 358 -17.96 -16.77 -9.31
CA ASN A 358 -18.93 -15.71 -9.53
C ASN A 358 -18.40 -14.71 -10.56
N GLU A 359 -19.25 -14.30 -11.48
CA GLU A 359 -18.97 -13.24 -12.43
C GLU A 359 -19.85 -12.04 -12.06
N GLN A 360 -19.27 -10.85 -12.04
CA GLN A 360 -19.88 -9.64 -11.52
C GLN A 360 -19.60 -8.44 -12.42
N SER A 361 -20.61 -7.58 -12.58
CA SER A 361 -20.53 -6.27 -13.23
C SER A 361 -20.76 -5.15 -12.22
N LEU A 362 -20.14 -4.01 -12.47
CA LEU A 362 -20.41 -2.76 -11.75
C LEU A 362 -21.62 -2.07 -12.39
N VAL A 363 -22.58 -1.64 -11.57
CA VAL A 363 -23.77 -0.90 -12.00
C VAL A 363 -23.70 0.51 -11.43
N LEU A 364 -23.77 1.51 -12.31
CA LEU A 364 -23.90 2.91 -11.94
C LEU A 364 -25.31 3.36 -12.29
N LYS A 365 -26.12 3.61 -11.27
CA LYS A 365 -27.46 4.15 -11.43
C LYS A 365 -27.42 5.63 -11.10
N ALA A 366 -27.84 6.45 -12.05
CA ALA A 366 -27.93 7.90 -11.90
C ALA A 366 -29.34 8.34 -12.30
N CYS A 367 -30.04 8.99 -11.38
CA CYS A 367 -31.34 9.63 -11.64
C CYS A 367 -31.23 11.13 -11.42
N ASP A 368 -32.06 11.90 -12.14
CA ASP A 368 -32.05 13.36 -12.16
C ASP A 368 -30.68 13.95 -12.55
N LEU A 369 -29.96 13.28 -13.46
CA LEU A 369 -28.66 13.77 -13.93
C LEU A 369 -28.87 14.95 -14.90
N GLU A 370 -28.51 16.15 -14.46
CA GLU A 370 -28.65 17.39 -15.25
C GLU A 370 -27.88 17.33 -16.59
N ALA A 371 -28.32 18.13 -17.56
CA ALA A 371 -27.63 18.25 -18.85
C ALA A 371 -26.18 18.70 -18.65
N GLU A 372 -25.23 18.06 -19.34
CA GLU A 372 -23.77 18.31 -19.24
C GLU A 372 -23.12 17.91 -17.90
N ASP A 373 -23.89 17.36 -16.96
CA ASP A 373 -23.37 16.82 -15.70
C ASP A 373 -22.89 15.37 -15.87
N SER A 374 -22.01 14.94 -14.97
CA SER A 374 -21.50 13.57 -14.93
C SER A 374 -21.31 13.06 -13.51
N ARG A 375 -21.49 11.75 -13.35
CA ARG A 375 -21.25 11.03 -12.09
C ARG A 375 -20.35 9.84 -12.36
N ALA A 376 -19.43 9.59 -11.46
CA ALA A 376 -18.42 8.57 -11.64
C ALA A 376 -18.01 7.92 -10.33
N VAL A 377 -17.41 6.75 -10.49
CA VAL A 377 -16.68 6.06 -9.43
C VAL A 377 -15.24 5.89 -9.85
N TYR A 378 -14.34 5.79 -8.87
CA TYR A 378 -12.92 5.61 -9.12
C TYR A 378 -12.32 4.51 -8.25
N LYS A 379 -11.24 3.93 -8.75
CA LYS A 379 -10.44 2.91 -8.10
C LYS A 379 -8.96 3.24 -8.32
N ASN A 380 -8.17 3.06 -7.27
CA ASN A 380 -6.73 3.17 -7.37
C ASN A 380 -6.16 1.85 -7.90
N VAL A 381 -5.33 1.96 -8.93
CA VAL A 381 -4.76 0.82 -9.68
C VAL A 381 -3.27 1.09 -9.91
N SER A 382 -2.54 0.08 -10.39
CA SER A 382 -1.14 0.22 -10.77
C SER A 382 -0.85 -0.78 -11.88
N PHE A 383 -0.99 -0.36 -13.15
CA PHE A 383 -0.66 -1.21 -14.29
C PHE A 383 -0.08 -0.41 -15.46
N ASP A 384 0.71 -1.12 -16.27
CA ASP A 384 1.40 -0.59 -17.46
C ASP A 384 0.73 -1.14 -18.73
N MET A 385 0.18 -0.25 -19.55
CA MET A 385 -0.52 -0.63 -20.80
C MET A 385 0.40 -0.73 -22.02
N ARG A 386 1.68 -0.31 -21.92
CA ARG A 386 2.59 -0.13 -23.07
C ARG A 386 2.91 -1.39 -23.85
N GLN A 387 2.70 -2.58 -23.27
CA GLN A 387 2.90 -3.86 -23.95
C GLN A 387 1.65 -4.38 -24.67
N TYR A 388 0.53 -3.68 -24.60
CA TYR A 388 -0.74 -4.09 -25.19
C TYR A 388 -1.15 -3.13 -26.30
N LYS A 389 -1.90 -3.62 -27.29
CA LYS A 389 -2.32 -2.79 -28.44
C LYS A 389 -3.72 -2.24 -28.30
N ARG A 390 -4.61 -2.89 -27.55
CA ARG A 390 -6.00 -2.47 -27.44
C ARG A 390 -6.50 -2.53 -26.00
N LEU A 391 -7.30 -1.55 -25.64
CA LEU A 391 -8.13 -1.56 -24.43
C LEU A 391 -9.54 -1.95 -24.83
N ARG A 392 -10.14 -2.88 -24.08
CA ARG A 392 -11.52 -3.30 -24.29
C ARG A 392 -12.32 -3.30 -22.99
N MET A 393 -13.60 -2.95 -23.06
CA MET A 393 -14.53 -3.03 -21.93
C MET A 393 -15.96 -3.11 -22.47
N PHE A 394 -16.81 -3.91 -21.82
CA PHE A 394 -18.22 -4.00 -22.16
C PHE A 394 -19.04 -3.01 -21.34
N MET A 395 -20.05 -2.44 -21.99
CA MET A 395 -21.00 -1.54 -21.35
C MET A 395 -22.43 -1.91 -21.75
N HIS A 396 -23.34 -1.73 -20.81
CA HIS A 396 -24.78 -1.90 -21.00
C HIS A 396 -25.48 -0.67 -20.44
N ALA A 397 -26.57 -0.24 -21.06
CA ALA A 397 -27.38 0.88 -20.59
C ALA A 397 -28.85 0.47 -20.56
N ASP A 398 -29.50 0.78 -19.44
CA ASP A 398 -30.90 0.52 -19.15
C ASP A 398 -31.61 1.82 -18.74
N ASP A 399 -32.90 1.91 -19.07
CA ASP A 399 -33.72 3.13 -18.85
C ASP A 399 -34.32 3.24 -17.43
N ASP A 400 -33.94 2.29 -16.55
CA ASP A 400 -34.21 2.26 -15.12
C ASP A 400 -35.68 2.57 -14.77
N ASP A 401 -36.62 1.75 -15.24
CA ASP A 401 -38.09 1.78 -15.01
C ASP A 401 -38.81 3.12 -15.27
N SER A 402 -38.07 4.19 -15.55
CA SER A 402 -38.53 5.56 -15.77
C SER A 402 -39.01 5.76 -17.21
N GLY A 403 -38.50 4.95 -18.15
CA GLY A 403 -38.84 4.97 -19.56
C GLY A 403 -38.43 6.26 -20.29
N ASN A 404 -37.49 7.03 -19.74
CA ASN A 404 -37.12 8.36 -20.25
C ASN A 404 -35.76 8.41 -20.97
N LEU A 405 -35.04 7.30 -21.07
CA LEU A 405 -33.72 7.25 -21.72
C LEU A 405 -33.85 6.80 -23.19
N ASP A 406 -33.43 7.65 -24.13
CA ASP A 406 -33.27 7.28 -25.54
C ASP A 406 -31.80 6.99 -25.88
N ASP A 407 -31.57 6.33 -27.04
CA ASP A 407 -30.24 6.10 -27.59
C ASP A 407 -29.47 7.44 -27.77
N GLU A 408 -28.15 7.43 -27.55
CA GLU A 408 -27.25 8.58 -27.69
C GLU A 408 -27.45 9.71 -26.66
N GLU A 409 -28.22 9.51 -25.59
CA GLU A 409 -28.40 10.55 -24.54
C GLU A 409 -27.40 10.45 -23.38
N LEU A 410 -26.97 9.23 -23.06
CA LEU A 410 -25.95 8.95 -22.06
C LEU A 410 -24.65 8.52 -22.72
N VAL A 411 -23.54 9.02 -22.19
CA VAL A 411 -22.19 8.62 -22.57
C VAL A 411 -21.54 7.88 -21.41
N GLY A 412 -21.09 6.67 -21.69
CA GLY A 412 -20.23 5.91 -20.81
C GLY A 412 -18.78 6.34 -21.00
N PHE A 413 -18.05 6.59 -19.92
CA PHE A 413 -16.65 6.97 -20.02
C PHE A 413 -15.73 6.23 -19.06
N ILE A 414 -14.50 6.05 -19.50
CA ILE A 414 -13.36 5.60 -18.70
C ILE A 414 -12.33 6.73 -18.66
N ARG A 415 -12.03 7.23 -17.48
CA ARG A 415 -10.94 8.18 -17.24
C ARG A 415 -9.78 7.46 -16.56
N MET A 416 -8.58 7.56 -17.11
CA MET A 416 -7.38 6.89 -16.59
C MET A 416 -6.14 7.79 -16.69
N GLY A 417 -5.27 7.72 -15.69
CA GLY A 417 -4.05 8.51 -15.68
C GLY A 417 -3.34 8.51 -14.32
N ASN A 418 -2.59 9.57 -14.08
CA ASN A 418 -1.83 9.76 -12.84
C ASN A 418 -2.73 10.31 -11.73
N ASP A 419 -3.76 11.06 -12.11
CA ASP A 419 -4.77 11.62 -11.24
C ASP A 419 -6.16 11.62 -11.92
N LEU A 420 -7.15 12.17 -11.22
CA LEU A 420 -8.55 12.19 -11.65
C LEU A 420 -8.98 13.49 -12.36
N THR A 421 -8.22 14.58 -12.27
CA THR A 421 -8.70 15.93 -12.61
C THR A 421 -7.75 16.76 -13.47
N GLU A 422 -6.44 16.53 -13.42
CA GLU A 422 -5.42 17.36 -14.08
C GLU A 422 -4.65 16.61 -15.16
N ASN A 423 -4.36 15.32 -14.96
CA ASN A 423 -3.54 14.49 -15.84
C ASN A 423 -4.25 13.17 -16.11
N TYR A 424 -5.15 13.18 -17.10
CA TYR A 424 -5.90 11.99 -17.49
C TYR A 424 -6.16 11.90 -19.00
N TYR A 425 -6.33 10.66 -19.45
CA TYR A 425 -7.00 10.31 -20.69
C TYR A 425 -8.45 9.93 -20.37
N GLN A 426 -9.41 10.44 -21.12
CA GLN A 426 -10.83 10.09 -20.99
C GLN A 426 -11.31 9.46 -22.28
N ILE A 427 -11.81 8.23 -22.22
CA ILE A 427 -12.31 7.48 -23.37
C ILE A 427 -13.81 7.37 -23.20
N GLU A 428 -14.55 7.81 -24.21
CA GLU A 428 -15.99 7.94 -24.17
C GLU A 428 -16.64 7.15 -25.29
N ILE A 429 -17.84 6.64 -25.02
CA ILE A 429 -18.71 6.02 -26.01
C ILE A 429 -20.16 6.41 -25.73
N PRO A 430 -20.91 6.89 -26.75
CA PRO A 430 -22.34 7.13 -26.59
C PRO A 430 -23.07 5.78 -26.49
N LEU A 431 -23.98 5.67 -25.53
CA LEU A 431 -24.63 4.41 -25.19
C LEU A 431 -25.93 4.24 -25.97
N GLN A 432 -26.14 3.00 -26.41
CA GLN A 432 -27.40 2.48 -26.92
C GLN A 432 -28.15 1.76 -25.80
N VAL A 433 -29.45 2.04 -25.65
CA VAL A 433 -30.29 1.38 -24.66
C VAL A 433 -30.58 -0.05 -25.11
N SER A 434 -30.38 -1.02 -24.21
CA SER A 434 -30.57 -2.42 -24.51
C SER A 434 -32.04 -2.79 -24.67
N GLN A 435 -32.37 -3.53 -25.74
CA GLN A 435 -33.76 -3.88 -26.08
C GLN A 435 -34.17 -5.32 -25.70
N SER A 436 -33.26 -6.09 -25.10
CA SER A 436 -33.49 -7.50 -24.77
C SER A 436 -32.56 -7.98 -23.66
N THR A 437 -33.04 -8.92 -22.85
CA THR A 437 -32.27 -9.64 -21.82
C THR A 437 -31.45 -10.82 -22.36
N THR A 438 -31.50 -11.09 -23.67
CA THR A 438 -30.59 -12.07 -24.28
C THR A 438 -29.16 -11.56 -24.25
N ARG A 439 -28.18 -12.46 -24.15
CA ARG A 439 -26.76 -12.09 -24.03
C ARG A 439 -26.29 -11.05 -25.04
N GLU A 440 -26.63 -11.21 -26.32
CA GLU A 440 -26.23 -10.26 -27.38
C GLU A 440 -27.07 -8.97 -27.40
N GLY A 441 -28.28 -8.99 -26.83
CA GLY A 441 -29.12 -7.79 -26.67
C GLY A 441 -28.77 -6.96 -25.44
N LEU A 442 -28.32 -7.64 -24.37
CA LEU A 442 -27.89 -7.03 -23.12
C LEU A 442 -26.53 -6.33 -23.29
N TRP A 443 -25.64 -6.87 -24.12
CA TRP A 443 -24.33 -6.27 -24.41
C TRP A 443 -24.20 -5.89 -25.90
N PRO A 444 -24.76 -4.74 -26.33
CA PRO A 444 -24.65 -4.27 -27.70
C PRO A 444 -23.18 -4.04 -28.09
N THR A 445 -22.80 -4.45 -29.30
CA THR A 445 -21.44 -4.19 -29.81
C THR A 445 -21.14 -2.71 -29.99
N ALA A 446 -22.17 -1.88 -30.16
CA ALA A 446 -22.05 -0.42 -30.20
C ALA A 446 -21.63 0.19 -28.85
N ASN A 447 -21.85 -0.51 -27.74
CA ASN A 447 -21.49 -0.10 -26.38
C ASN A 447 -20.15 -0.70 -25.93
N GLU A 448 -19.45 -1.47 -26.78
CA GLU A 448 -18.12 -2.00 -26.44
C GLU A 448 -17.05 -0.92 -26.68
N ILE A 449 -16.34 -0.54 -25.61
CA ILE A 449 -15.10 0.21 -25.77
C ILE A 449 -14.08 -0.75 -26.37
N ASN A 450 -13.54 -0.40 -27.53
CA ASN A 450 -12.53 -1.21 -28.20
C ASN A 450 -11.58 -0.30 -28.99
N ILE A 451 -10.62 0.30 -28.28
CA ILE A 451 -9.77 1.36 -28.79
C ILE A 451 -8.29 0.91 -28.89
N PRO A 452 -7.59 1.21 -30.00
CA PRO A 452 -6.14 1.03 -30.04
C PRO A 452 -5.44 2.00 -29.09
N ILE A 453 -4.55 1.48 -28.23
CA ILE A 453 -3.81 2.28 -27.24
C ILE A 453 -2.89 3.30 -27.93
N GLU A 454 -2.41 3.00 -29.13
CA GLU A 454 -1.64 3.92 -29.96
C GLU A 454 -2.37 5.27 -30.20
N ILE A 455 -3.71 5.26 -30.23
CA ILE A 455 -4.50 6.50 -30.37
C ILE A 455 -4.24 7.45 -29.20
N LEU A 456 -4.06 6.94 -27.97
CA LEU A 456 -3.74 7.78 -26.80
C LEU A 456 -2.40 8.51 -27.00
N GLY A 457 -1.40 7.79 -27.50
CA GLY A 457 -0.10 8.37 -27.87
C GLY A 457 -0.22 9.41 -28.99
N LYS A 458 -1.05 9.17 -30.02
CA LYS A 458 -1.31 10.15 -31.09
C LYS A 458 -2.01 11.41 -30.58
N VAL A 459 -3.03 11.26 -29.75
CA VAL A 459 -3.76 12.38 -29.12
C VAL A 459 -2.80 13.23 -28.29
N LYS A 460 -1.94 12.60 -27.49
CA LYS A 460 -0.90 13.30 -26.73
C LYS A 460 0.12 14.00 -27.62
N ALA A 461 0.61 13.33 -28.66
CA ALA A 461 1.55 13.94 -29.62
C ALA A 461 0.95 15.18 -30.31
N GLN A 462 -0.33 15.11 -30.71
CA GLN A 462 -1.06 16.24 -31.28
C GLN A 462 -1.21 17.38 -30.25
N GLY A 463 -1.60 17.05 -29.01
CA GLY A 463 -1.73 18.04 -27.94
C GLY A 463 -0.40 18.73 -27.59
N ILE A 464 0.74 18.03 -27.66
CA ILE A 464 2.08 18.62 -27.51
C ILE A 464 2.37 19.59 -28.67
N SER A 465 2.10 19.17 -29.92
CA SER A 465 2.32 19.99 -31.11
C SER A 465 1.48 21.28 -31.08
N ASP A 466 0.22 21.17 -30.68
CA ASP A 466 -0.72 22.29 -30.63
C ASP A 466 -0.63 23.10 -29.32
N SER A 467 0.25 22.66 -28.39
CA SER A 467 0.37 23.23 -27.03
C SER A 467 -0.95 23.24 -26.24
N SER A 468 -1.87 22.33 -26.57
CA SER A 468 -3.21 22.25 -25.95
C SER A 468 -3.22 21.51 -24.62
N LEU A 469 -2.15 20.80 -24.28
CA LEU A 469 -2.05 20.06 -23.00
C LEU A 469 -2.06 20.96 -21.77
N ALA A 470 -1.70 22.24 -21.93
CA ALA A 470 -1.70 23.23 -20.87
C ALA A 470 -3.02 24.03 -20.77
N ASN A 471 -4.03 23.67 -21.56
CA ASN A 471 -5.35 24.27 -21.47
C ASN A 471 -6.01 23.92 -20.13
N GLU A 472 -6.83 24.84 -19.62
CA GLU A 472 -7.63 24.63 -18.41
C GLU A 472 -8.68 23.53 -18.65
N ASP A 473 -9.28 23.54 -19.84
CA ASP A 473 -10.27 22.56 -20.27
C ASP A 473 -9.65 21.39 -21.05
N PRO A 474 -10.19 20.16 -20.89
CA PRO A 474 -9.78 19.01 -21.67
C PRO A 474 -10.02 19.21 -23.17
N THR A 475 -9.09 18.70 -24.00
CA THR A 475 -9.26 18.70 -25.47
C THR A 475 -9.76 17.34 -25.93
N PHE A 476 -10.84 17.31 -26.72
CA PHE A 476 -11.46 16.07 -27.21
C PHE A 476 -11.19 15.80 -28.69
N TYR A 477 -11.08 14.51 -29.02
CA TYR A 477 -10.83 14.00 -30.36
C TYR A 477 -11.74 12.81 -30.67
N ASP A 478 -12.41 12.85 -31.81
CA ASP A 478 -13.16 11.72 -32.34
C ASP A 478 -12.22 10.74 -33.04
N VAL A 479 -12.38 9.45 -32.76
CA VAL A 479 -11.60 8.37 -33.40
C VAL A 479 -12.34 7.90 -34.64
N ILE A 480 -11.74 8.04 -35.82
CA ILE A 480 -12.32 7.60 -37.10
C ILE A 480 -11.32 6.61 -37.73
N GLY A 481 -11.57 5.32 -37.53
CA GLY A 481 -10.58 4.29 -37.90
C GLY A 481 -9.32 4.42 -37.04
N ASP A 482 -8.18 4.67 -37.67
CA ASP A 482 -6.89 4.87 -36.99
C ASP A 482 -6.45 6.34 -36.89
N ASP A 483 -7.31 7.26 -37.33
CA ASP A 483 -7.09 8.71 -37.33
C ASP A 483 -7.90 9.40 -36.22
N ILE A 484 -7.44 10.58 -35.83
CA ILE A 484 -8.07 11.45 -34.83
C ILE A 484 -8.55 12.75 -35.46
N ARG A 485 -9.71 13.24 -35.02
CA ARG A 485 -10.27 14.52 -35.46
C ARG A 485 -10.64 15.36 -34.24
N ILE A 486 -10.12 16.58 -34.17
CA ILE A 486 -10.45 17.52 -33.09
C ILE A 486 -11.95 17.83 -33.06
N VAL A 487 -12.50 17.86 -31.84
CA VAL A 487 -13.89 18.16 -31.53
C VAL A 487 -13.97 19.58 -30.96
N SER A 488 -14.95 20.36 -31.41
CA SER A 488 -15.15 21.74 -30.95
C SER A 488 -16.10 21.88 -29.77
N ASP A 489 -17.01 20.92 -29.57
CA ASP A 489 -17.99 20.89 -28.49
C ASP A 489 -18.03 19.48 -27.92
N GLU A 490 -17.65 19.33 -26.64
CA GLU A 490 -17.50 18.03 -26.01
C GLU A 490 -18.83 17.29 -25.87
N PHE A 491 -19.97 18.00 -25.79
CA PHE A 491 -21.30 17.42 -25.56
C PHE A 491 -22.09 17.16 -26.86
N SER A 492 -21.52 17.41 -28.04
CA SER A 492 -22.22 17.19 -29.31
C SER A 492 -21.42 16.45 -30.37
N GLY A 493 -22.12 15.98 -31.41
CA GLY A 493 -21.53 15.29 -32.56
C GLY A 493 -21.15 13.83 -32.32
N TYR A 494 -21.70 13.20 -31.29
CA TYR A 494 -21.52 11.77 -31.03
C TYR A 494 -22.18 10.92 -32.12
N THR A 495 -21.60 9.75 -32.40
CA THR A 495 -22.22 8.73 -33.25
C THR A 495 -22.06 7.36 -32.61
N LEU A 496 -23.10 6.52 -32.68
CA LEU A 496 -23.08 5.18 -32.08
C LEU A 496 -21.92 4.33 -32.57
N GLY A 497 -21.24 3.67 -31.63
CA GLY A 497 -20.07 2.83 -31.89
C GLY A 497 -18.77 3.59 -32.20
N GLN A 498 -18.79 4.92 -32.19
CA GLN A 498 -17.60 5.74 -32.36
C GLN A 498 -17.04 6.19 -31.00
N HIS A 499 -15.75 5.94 -30.78
CA HIS A 499 -15.06 6.38 -29.57
C HIS A 499 -14.61 7.83 -29.67
N ARG A 500 -14.67 8.55 -28.55
CA ARG A 500 -14.10 9.89 -28.36
C ARG A 500 -13.04 9.84 -27.26
N VAL A 501 -11.92 10.52 -27.46
CA VAL A 501 -10.81 10.57 -26.51
C VAL A 501 -10.55 12.02 -26.10
N GLY A 502 -10.71 12.30 -24.82
CA GLY A 502 -10.28 13.53 -24.16
C GLY A 502 -8.88 13.39 -23.55
N ILE A 503 -8.11 14.47 -23.57
CA ILE A 503 -6.84 14.60 -22.86
C ILE A 503 -6.79 15.91 -22.08
N LYS A 504 -6.36 15.85 -20.83
CA LYS A 504 -6.04 17.01 -19.99
C LYS A 504 -4.66 16.80 -19.36
N GLY A 505 -3.84 17.85 -19.35
CA GLY A 505 -2.49 17.81 -18.80
C GLY A 505 -1.55 16.84 -19.52
N ASN A 506 -0.66 16.20 -18.77
CA ASN A 506 0.34 15.26 -19.28
C ASN A 506 0.19 13.86 -18.65
N PRO A 507 -0.90 13.12 -18.97
CA PRO A 507 -1.14 11.78 -18.44
C PRO A 507 -0.13 10.76 -18.99
N ASN A 508 0.00 9.62 -18.31
CA ASN A 508 0.88 8.52 -18.69
C ASN A 508 0.11 7.19 -18.68
N PHE A 509 0.10 6.46 -19.81
CA PHE A 509 -0.50 5.13 -19.89
C PHE A 509 0.47 3.98 -19.53
N GLY A 510 1.72 4.30 -19.21
CA GLY A 510 2.72 3.38 -18.65
C GLY A 510 2.72 3.28 -17.12
N ASP A 511 2.19 4.28 -16.42
CA ASP A 511 2.03 4.31 -14.95
C ASP A 511 0.63 4.83 -14.58
N ILE A 512 -0.41 4.03 -14.87
CA ILE A 512 -1.78 4.41 -14.51
C ILE A 512 -2.00 4.12 -13.03
N ARG A 513 -2.32 5.18 -12.28
CA ARG A 513 -2.54 5.14 -10.84
C ARG A 513 -4.01 5.18 -10.44
N THR A 514 -4.82 5.79 -11.29
CA THR A 514 -6.24 5.98 -11.03
C THR A 514 -7.04 5.59 -12.26
N LEU A 515 -8.10 4.83 -12.02
CA LEU A 515 -9.11 4.46 -13.01
C LEU A 515 -10.46 4.98 -12.51
N MET A 516 -11.16 5.72 -13.33
CA MET A 516 -12.50 6.23 -13.07
C MET A 516 -13.41 5.77 -14.19
N VAL A 517 -14.60 5.32 -13.83
CA VAL A 517 -15.67 4.96 -14.77
C VAL A 517 -16.92 5.70 -14.38
N GLY A 518 -17.65 6.20 -15.36
CA GLY A 518 -18.78 7.07 -15.10
C GLY A 518 -19.73 7.22 -16.27
N VAL A 519 -20.79 7.96 -15.98
CA VAL A 519 -21.86 8.30 -16.91
C VAL A 519 -21.93 9.82 -17.05
N LYS A 520 -22.12 10.29 -18.28
CA LYS A 520 -22.20 11.72 -18.63
C LYS A 520 -23.49 11.95 -19.43
N ASN A 521 -24.29 12.94 -19.03
CA ASN A 521 -25.48 13.35 -19.78
C ASN A 521 -25.08 14.34 -20.88
N ILE A 522 -25.39 14.01 -22.13
CA ILE A 522 -25.13 14.90 -23.29
C ILE A 522 -26.42 15.51 -23.87
N SER A 523 -27.58 15.16 -23.32
CA SER A 523 -28.88 15.66 -23.78
C SER A 523 -29.16 17.07 -23.26
N ARG A 524 -28.99 18.08 -24.13
CA ARG A 524 -29.35 19.48 -23.83
C ARG A 524 -30.85 19.78 -24.01
N ASP A 525 -31.53 18.99 -24.84
CA ASP A 525 -32.89 19.28 -25.30
C ASP A 525 -33.99 18.62 -24.46
N LYS A 526 -33.67 17.52 -23.76
CA LYS A 526 -34.65 16.71 -23.01
C LYS A 526 -34.64 16.98 -21.50
N GLY A 527 -33.57 17.59 -20.98
CA GLY A 527 -33.39 17.90 -19.56
C GLY A 527 -32.73 16.73 -18.81
N ASP A 528 -33.14 16.53 -17.57
CA ASP A 528 -32.54 15.56 -16.66
C ASP A 528 -32.86 14.12 -17.11
N VAL A 529 -31.86 13.25 -17.02
CA VAL A 529 -31.97 11.85 -17.46
C VAL A 529 -31.78 10.88 -16.29
N CYS A 530 -32.47 9.74 -16.39
CA CYS A 530 -32.33 8.62 -15.48
C CYS A 530 -31.85 7.40 -16.27
N GLY A 531 -30.87 6.67 -15.73
CA GLY A 531 -30.41 5.44 -16.35
C GLY A 531 -29.47 4.64 -15.48
N ALA A 532 -29.44 3.33 -15.72
CA ALA A 532 -28.52 2.40 -15.09
C ALA A 532 -27.51 1.89 -16.14
N VAL A 533 -26.22 2.13 -15.91
CA VAL A 533 -25.15 1.72 -16.82
C VAL A 533 -24.29 0.66 -16.17
N TRP A 534 -24.14 -0.49 -16.82
CA TRP A 534 -23.33 -1.59 -16.31
C TRP A 534 -21.99 -1.63 -17.03
N PHE A 535 -20.92 -1.85 -16.27
CA PHE A 535 -19.54 -1.89 -16.72
C PHE A 535 -18.97 -3.26 -16.41
N ASN A 536 -18.41 -3.92 -17.43
CA ASN A 536 -17.86 -5.26 -17.25
C ASN A 536 -16.58 -5.50 -18.06
N GLU A 537 -15.74 -6.39 -17.53
CA GLU A 537 -14.57 -6.99 -18.17
C GLU A 537 -13.69 -5.95 -18.89
N MET A 538 -13.07 -5.07 -18.11
CA MET A 538 -12.02 -4.19 -18.63
C MET A 538 -10.73 -5.00 -18.82
N ARG A 539 -10.31 -5.16 -20.07
CA ARG A 539 -9.15 -5.98 -20.43
C ARG A 539 -8.26 -5.30 -21.46
N LEU A 540 -6.99 -5.72 -21.44
CA LEU A 540 -6.02 -5.37 -22.45
C LEU A 540 -5.84 -6.55 -23.41
N SER A 541 -5.89 -6.29 -24.71
CA SER A 541 -5.75 -7.32 -25.74
C SER A 541 -4.63 -7.01 -26.71
N ASP A 542 -4.29 -8.03 -27.52
CA ASP A 542 -3.35 -7.93 -28.63
C ASP A 542 -1.98 -7.43 -28.18
N MET A 543 -1.28 -8.27 -27.42
CA MET A 543 0.02 -7.95 -26.87
C MET A 543 1.09 -7.74 -27.95
N ASP A 544 2.03 -6.83 -27.69
CA ASP A 544 3.17 -6.61 -28.57
C ASP A 544 4.17 -7.77 -28.46
N ASN A 545 4.37 -8.48 -29.57
CA ASN A 545 5.20 -9.69 -29.65
C ASN A 545 6.52 -9.41 -30.38
N GLU A 546 7.05 -8.19 -30.27
CA GLU A 546 8.38 -7.87 -30.77
C GLU A 546 9.44 -8.66 -29.98
N GLY A 547 10.23 -9.44 -30.70
CA GLY A 547 11.36 -10.18 -30.13
C GLY A 547 12.60 -9.30 -30.08
N GLY A 548 13.35 -9.38 -28.97
CA GLY A 548 14.69 -8.81 -28.90
C GLY A 548 15.78 -9.84 -29.17
N TRP A 549 17.00 -9.36 -29.38
CA TRP A 549 18.19 -10.20 -29.43
C TRP A 549 19.24 -9.68 -28.45
N ALA A 550 20.11 -10.59 -28.02
CA ALA A 550 21.31 -10.24 -27.28
C ALA A 550 22.53 -10.95 -27.86
N ALA A 551 23.65 -10.25 -27.96
CA ALA A 551 24.93 -10.81 -28.33
C ALA A 551 25.96 -10.43 -27.27
N VAL A 552 26.74 -11.42 -26.83
CA VAL A 552 27.87 -11.21 -25.94
C VAL A 552 29.11 -11.76 -26.63
N VAL A 553 30.13 -10.92 -26.73
CA VAL A 553 31.43 -11.25 -27.29
C VAL A 553 32.45 -11.06 -26.18
N SER A 554 33.13 -12.13 -25.79
CA SER A 554 34.24 -12.08 -24.86
C SER A 554 35.54 -12.53 -25.53
N MET A 555 36.63 -11.86 -25.19
CA MET A 555 37.98 -12.15 -25.68
C MET A 555 38.96 -12.06 -24.52
N ASP A 556 39.54 -13.21 -24.17
CA ASP A 556 40.59 -13.31 -23.16
C ASP A 556 41.91 -13.68 -23.83
N THR A 557 42.94 -12.87 -23.61
CA THR A 557 44.28 -13.06 -24.17
C THR A 557 45.33 -12.99 -23.07
N ASN A 558 46.15 -14.04 -22.97
CA ASN A 558 47.29 -14.08 -22.07
C ASN A 558 48.60 -14.04 -22.86
N LEU A 559 49.45 -13.06 -22.56
CA LEU A 559 50.79 -12.88 -23.11
C LEU A 559 51.82 -13.41 -22.10
N ALA A 560 51.98 -14.74 -22.07
CA ALA A 560 52.81 -15.45 -21.10
C ALA A 560 52.53 -14.97 -19.65
N ASP A 561 53.58 -14.71 -18.87
CA ASP A 561 53.47 -14.18 -17.51
C ASP A 561 53.45 -12.64 -17.45
N PHE A 562 53.46 -11.96 -18.61
CA PHE A 562 53.64 -10.50 -18.70
C PHE A 562 52.32 -9.74 -18.65
N ALA A 563 51.32 -10.15 -19.43
CA ALA A 563 50.05 -9.42 -19.49
C ALA A 563 48.85 -10.33 -19.73
N SER A 564 47.71 -9.99 -19.14
CA SER A 564 46.40 -10.55 -19.49
C SER A 564 45.47 -9.42 -19.90
N ILE A 565 44.75 -9.62 -20.99
CA ILE A 565 43.79 -8.67 -21.54
C ILE A 565 42.47 -9.42 -21.66
N SER A 566 41.43 -8.93 -20.98
CA SER A 566 40.07 -9.42 -21.10
C SER A 566 39.21 -8.29 -21.65
N ALA A 567 38.54 -8.53 -22.77
CA ALA A 567 37.60 -7.60 -23.38
C ALA A 567 36.23 -8.27 -23.52
N THR A 568 35.18 -7.61 -23.05
CA THR A 568 33.80 -8.06 -23.18
C THR A 568 33.00 -6.97 -23.86
N GLY A 569 32.20 -7.32 -24.85
CA GLY A 569 31.19 -6.44 -25.43
C GLY A 569 29.85 -7.17 -25.38
N SER A 570 28.81 -6.49 -24.91
CA SER A 570 27.45 -6.99 -24.94
C SER A 570 26.53 -5.96 -25.57
N GLN A 571 25.56 -6.46 -26.34
CA GLN A 571 24.47 -5.66 -26.87
C GLN A 571 23.18 -6.45 -26.70
N SER A 572 22.15 -5.83 -26.13
CA SER A 572 20.78 -6.34 -26.12
C SER A 572 19.82 -5.28 -26.62
N THR A 573 18.72 -5.71 -27.22
CA THR A 573 17.65 -4.80 -27.66
C THR A 573 16.41 -4.95 -26.79
N SER A 574 15.54 -3.94 -26.84
CA SER A 574 14.18 -4.02 -26.31
C SER A 574 13.45 -5.26 -26.84
N GLY A 575 12.59 -5.82 -25.99
CA GLY A 575 11.92 -7.11 -26.20
C GLY A 575 12.77 -8.34 -25.82
N PHE A 576 14.05 -8.19 -25.48
CA PHE A 576 14.88 -9.31 -25.00
C PHE A 576 14.59 -9.60 -23.52
N GLY A 577 14.47 -10.88 -23.20
CA GLY A 577 14.19 -11.35 -21.84
C GLY A 577 14.39 -12.86 -21.72
N ALA A 578 14.30 -13.36 -20.50
CA ALA A 578 14.34 -14.79 -20.22
C ALA A 578 12.99 -15.47 -20.58
N ILE A 579 12.96 -16.81 -20.69
CA ILE A 579 11.75 -17.53 -21.16
C ILE A 579 10.62 -17.46 -20.13
N GLU A 580 10.98 -17.43 -18.86
CA GLU A 580 10.07 -17.30 -17.72
C GLU A 580 9.52 -15.88 -17.52
N GLN A 581 10.13 -14.87 -18.16
CA GLN A 581 9.68 -13.50 -18.02
C GLN A 581 8.37 -13.28 -18.77
N GLY A 582 7.39 -12.76 -18.03
CA GLY A 582 6.15 -12.28 -18.61
C GLY A 582 6.41 -11.16 -19.62
N PRO A 583 5.48 -10.90 -20.54
CA PRO A 583 5.64 -9.86 -21.56
C PRO A 583 5.90 -8.46 -21.01
N SER A 584 5.23 -8.08 -19.92
CA SER A 584 5.47 -6.84 -19.17
C SER A 584 6.78 -6.79 -18.39
N GLN A 585 7.48 -7.92 -18.25
CA GLN A 585 8.77 -8.03 -17.55
C GLN A 585 9.97 -8.07 -18.49
N ARG A 586 9.74 -8.05 -19.81
CA ARG A 586 10.82 -8.03 -20.81
C ARG A 586 11.47 -6.65 -20.85
N SER A 587 12.73 -6.60 -21.28
CA SER A 587 13.46 -5.33 -21.37
C SER A 587 12.76 -4.36 -22.32
N LEU A 588 12.54 -3.13 -21.88
CA LEU A 588 12.11 -2.02 -22.73
C LEU A 588 13.28 -1.14 -23.18
N GLU A 589 14.51 -1.61 -22.97
CA GLU A 589 15.72 -0.84 -23.17
C GLU A 589 16.71 -1.59 -24.06
N ASP A 590 17.34 -0.81 -24.94
CA ASP A 590 18.51 -1.24 -25.71
C ASP A 590 19.77 -0.96 -24.89
N VAL A 591 20.51 -2.00 -24.52
CA VAL A 591 21.74 -1.89 -23.73
C VAL A 591 22.94 -2.18 -24.62
N LYS A 592 23.93 -1.28 -24.60
CA LYS A 592 25.23 -1.45 -25.26
C LYS A 592 26.33 -1.24 -24.24
N GLN A 593 27.09 -2.29 -23.96
CA GLN A 593 28.16 -2.25 -22.99
C GLN A 593 29.46 -2.77 -23.62
N TYR A 594 30.56 -2.12 -23.30
CA TYR A 594 31.89 -2.66 -23.56
C TYR A 594 32.80 -2.46 -22.36
N ASP A 595 33.58 -3.49 -22.06
CA ASP A 595 34.54 -3.55 -20.97
C ASP A 595 35.88 -4.05 -21.47
N VAL A 596 36.96 -3.37 -21.09
CA VAL A 596 38.33 -3.79 -21.36
C VAL A 596 39.13 -3.69 -20.08
N VAL A 597 39.67 -4.82 -19.64
CA VAL A 597 40.56 -4.91 -18.49
C VAL A 597 41.90 -5.45 -18.94
N THR A 598 42.97 -4.70 -18.66
CA THR A 598 44.34 -5.05 -18.97
C THR A 598 45.13 -5.15 -17.68
N ASN A 599 45.69 -6.31 -17.39
CA ASN A 599 46.65 -6.51 -16.32
C ASN A 599 48.03 -6.69 -16.94
N VAL A 600 49.00 -5.88 -16.53
CA VAL A 600 50.37 -5.90 -17.03
C VAL A 600 51.33 -5.96 -15.86
N ASN A 601 52.23 -6.93 -15.86
CA ASN A 601 53.33 -7.01 -14.91
C ASN A 601 54.56 -6.28 -15.47
N VAL A 602 54.54 -4.94 -15.33
CA VAL A 602 55.60 -4.05 -15.83
C VAL A 602 56.98 -4.38 -15.23
N GLY A 603 57.00 -5.03 -14.05
CA GLY A 603 58.23 -5.48 -13.40
C GLY A 603 59.08 -6.44 -14.25
N GLN A 604 58.47 -7.20 -15.17
CA GLN A 604 59.18 -8.12 -16.04
C GLN A 604 59.99 -7.45 -17.15
N LEU A 605 59.71 -6.17 -17.47
CA LEU A 605 60.47 -5.38 -18.47
C LEU A 605 61.80 -4.85 -17.91
N LEU A 606 61.98 -4.87 -16.59
CA LEU A 606 63.19 -4.38 -15.94
C LEU A 606 64.31 -5.43 -15.99
N PRO A 607 65.60 -5.02 -16.01
CA PRO A 607 66.72 -5.96 -16.06
C PRO A 607 66.67 -6.96 -14.90
N LYS A 608 66.90 -8.26 -15.18
CA LYS A 608 66.95 -9.32 -14.14
C LYS A 608 67.93 -9.02 -12.98
N LYS A 609 68.95 -8.20 -13.23
CA LYS A 609 69.93 -7.74 -12.22
C LYS A 609 69.34 -6.77 -11.18
N TRP A 610 68.28 -6.05 -11.52
CA TRP A 610 67.51 -5.20 -10.60
C TRP A 610 66.42 -6.02 -9.89
N GLY A 611 66.62 -7.34 -9.82
CA GLY A 611 65.64 -8.37 -9.52
C GLY A 611 64.67 -8.04 -8.38
N GLY A 612 63.45 -8.57 -8.53
CA GLY A 612 62.43 -8.52 -7.49
C GLY A 612 61.47 -7.32 -7.53
N ILE A 613 61.64 -6.36 -8.44
CA ILE A 613 60.68 -5.25 -8.60
C ILE A 613 59.35 -5.78 -9.15
N GLN A 614 58.29 -5.68 -8.37
CA GLN A 614 56.91 -6.01 -8.74
C GLN A 614 56.16 -4.72 -9.01
N ILE A 615 55.69 -4.55 -10.25
CA ILE A 615 54.84 -3.43 -10.65
C ILE A 615 53.63 -4.03 -11.37
N PRO A 616 52.62 -4.51 -10.61
CA PRO A 616 51.35 -4.91 -11.18
C PRO A 616 50.57 -3.65 -11.60
N PHE A 617 50.33 -3.50 -12.88
CA PHE A 617 49.55 -2.43 -13.47
C PHE A 617 48.22 -3.01 -13.95
N ASN A 618 47.12 -2.47 -13.46
CA ASN A 618 45.77 -2.82 -13.90
C ASN A 618 45.12 -1.56 -14.49
N TYR A 619 44.60 -1.71 -15.70
CA TYR A 619 43.84 -0.69 -16.41
C TYR A 619 42.47 -1.26 -16.76
N GLY A 620 41.40 -0.60 -16.34
CA GLY A 620 40.03 -0.94 -16.70
C GLY A 620 39.35 0.23 -17.38
N GLN A 621 38.63 -0.05 -18.45
CA GLN A 621 37.72 0.90 -19.09
C GLN A 621 36.41 0.19 -19.38
N SER A 622 35.31 0.81 -18.98
CA SER A 622 33.95 0.31 -19.13
C SER A 622 33.07 1.45 -19.61
N GLU A 623 32.20 1.19 -20.57
CA GLU A 623 31.23 2.14 -21.08
C GLU A 623 29.92 1.41 -21.33
N GLU A 624 28.83 2.02 -20.89
CA GLU A 624 27.48 1.49 -20.93
C GLU A 624 26.58 2.61 -21.45
N LEU A 625 25.78 2.28 -22.46
CA LEU A 625 24.77 3.15 -23.05
C LEU A 625 23.46 2.39 -23.07
N ILE A 626 22.45 2.93 -22.39
CA ILE A 626 21.10 2.40 -22.32
C ILE A 626 20.19 3.38 -23.04
N THR A 627 19.48 2.91 -24.06
CA THR A 627 18.51 3.69 -24.83
C THR A 627 17.12 3.09 -24.62
N PRO A 628 16.21 3.76 -23.91
CA PRO A 628 14.86 3.25 -23.69
C PRO A 628 14.00 3.34 -24.96
N LYS A 629 13.07 2.39 -25.15
CA LYS A 629 12.08 2.39 -26.25
C LYS A 629 11.11 3.57 -26.13
N TYR A 630 10.75 3.90 -24.90
CA TYR A 630 9.90 5.04 -24.56
C TYR A 630 10.73 6.22 -24.07
N ASP A 631 10.26 7.42 -24.35
CA ASP A 631 10.88 8.66 -23.88
C ASP A 631 10.78 8.79 -22.36
N GLN A 632 11.86 9.19 -21.67
CA GLN A 632 11.87 9.25 -20.19
C GLN A 632 11.11 10.45 -19.61
N PHE A 633 10.76 11.45 -20.43
CA PHE A 633 9.97 12.59 -19.97
C PHE A 633 8.47 12.27 -19.98
N TYR A 634 7.98 11.68 -21.07
CA TYR A 634 6.56 11.38 -21.26
C TYR A 634 6.19 9.94 -20.85
N GLU A 635 7.15 9.01 -20.87
CA GLU A 635 7.08 7.58 -20.52
C GLU A 635 6.13 6.70 -21.35
N ASP A 636 5.25 7.31 -22.14
CA ASP A 636 4.22 6.67 -22.95
C ASP A 636 4.38 6.90 -24.46
N LEU A 637 5.12 7.95 -24.87
CA LEU A 637 5.52 8.18 -26.25
C LEU A 637 6.83 7.44 -26.57
N THR A 638 6.90 6.84 -27.76
CA THR A 638 8.15 6.19 -28.19
C THR A 638 9.23 7.24 -28.49
N LEU A 639 10.47 6.94 -28.12
CA LEU A 639 11.59 7.85 -28.37
C LEU A 639 11.73 8.16 -29.87
N ASP A 640 11.55 7.16 -30.73
CA ASP A 640 11.63 7.33 -32.18
C ASP A 640 10.56 8.31 -32.70
N SER A 641 9.31 8.21 -32.24
CA SER A 641 8.25 9.15 -32.64
C SER A 641 8.58 10.59 -32.25
N ARG A 642 9.19 10.80 -31.08
CA ARG A 642 9.65 12.10 -30.59
C ARG A 642 10.81 12.65 -31.40
N LEU A 643 11.75 11.78 -31.80
CA LEU A 643 12.86 12.17 -32.66
C LEU A 643 12.39 12.52 -34.07
N ASP A 644 11.41 11.81 -34.61
CA ASP A 644 10.83 12.10 -35.93
C ASP A 644 10.02 13.40 -35.95
N ALA A 645 9.35 13.74 -34.84
CA ALA A 645 8.58 14.98 -34.68
C ALA A 645 9.45 16.24 -34.47
N ALA A 646 10.73 16.09 -34.13
CA ALA A 646 11.60 17.24 -33.84
C ALA A 646 11.99 18.03 -35.11
N GLU A 647 11.80 19.35 -35.07
CA GLU A 647 12.02 20.24 -36.22
C GLU A 647 13.50 20.40 -36.61
N THR A 648 14.41 20.31 -35.64
CA THR A 648 15.86 20.50 -35.87
C THR A 648 16.70 19.34 -35.38
N GLU A 649 17.83 19.08 -36.05
CA GLU A 649 18.80 18.07 -35.62
C GLU A 649 19.40 18.37 -34.23
N VAL A 650 19.44 19.64 -33.82
CA VAL A 650 19.90 20.02 -32.48
C VAL A 650 18.91 19.55 -31.42
N ASP A 651 17.61 19.66 -31.68
CA ASP A 651 16.57 19.23 -30.73
C ASP A 651 16.46 17.71 -30.68
N LYS A 652 16.64 17.01 -31.82
CA LYS A 652 16.80 15.55 -31.83
C LYS A 652 17.94 15.08 -30.94
N ASP A 653 19.10 15.71 -31.06
CA ASP A 653 20.28 15.36 -30.28
C ASP A 653 20.09 15.63 -28.77
N LYS A 654 19.30 16.67 -28.42
CA LYS A 654 18.93 16.96 -27.03
C LYS A 654 17.97 15.93 -26.46
N ILE A 655 16.86 15.65 -27.16
CA ILE A 655 15.86 14.64 -26.77
C ILE A 655 16.54 13.28 -26.56
N LYS A 656 17.37 12.87 -27.52
CA LYS A 656 18.11 11.61 -27.43
C LYS A 656 19.05 11.56 -26.21
N LYS A 657 19.89 12.58 -26.00
CA LYS A 657 20.81 12.64 -24.85
C LYS A 657 20.11 12.81 -23.52
N GLN A 658 18.85 13.22 -23.51
CA GLN A 658 18.02 13.32 -22.32
C GLN A 658 17.47 11.96 -21.92
N SER A 659 17.00 11.17 -22.87
CA SER A 659 16.39 9.88 -22.56
C SER A 659 17.42 8.74 -22.44
N GLU A 660 18.64 8.90 -22.95
CA GLU A 660 19.74 7.94 -22.79
C GLU A 660 20.40 7.98 -21.39
N ASP A 661 20.56 6.82 -20.74
CA ASP A 661 21.53 6.63 -19.64
C ASP A 661 22.89 6.26 -20.24
N TYR A 662 23.91 6.99 -19.83
CA TYR A 662 25.28 6.75 -20.23
C TYR A 662 26.21 6.75 -19.03
N THR A 663 26.93 5.66 -18.85
CA THR A 663 27.91 5.48 -17.79
C THR A 663 29.28 5.11 -18.36
N LYS A 664 30.32 5.83 -17.96
CA LYS A 664 31.71 5.55 -18.34
C LYS A 664 32.59 5.43 -17.10
N ARG A 665 33.25 4.28 -16.94
CA ARG A 665 34.15 3.99 -15.82
C ARG A 665 35.57 3.80 -16.33
N GLN A 666 36.53 4.43 -15.68
CA GLN A 666 37.95 4.28 -15.95
C GLN A 666 38.67 4.00 -14.64
N SER A 667 39.49 2.96 -14.61
CA SER A 667 40.30 2.58 -13.46
C SER A 667 41.76 2.38 -13.86
N ILE A 668 42.67 2.96 -13.07
CA ILE A 668 44.12 2.79 -13.21
C ILE A 668 44.65 2.44 -11.83
N ASN A 669 45.16 1.24 -11.67
CA ASN A 669 45.57 0.68 -10.39
C ASN A 669 47.00 0.13 -10.46
N LEU A 670 47.85 0.58 -9.55
CA LEU A 670 49.21 0.10 -9.28
C LEU A 670 49.27 -0.28 -7.80
N ILE A 671 48.82 -1.48 -7.47
CA ILE A 671 48.63 -1.91 -6.07
C ILE A 671 49.72 -2.92 -5.71
N GLY A 672 50.49 -2.65 -4.65
CA GLY A 672 51.55 -3.53 -4.19
C GLY A 672 52.85 -3.35 -4.97
N VAL A 673 53.13 -2.12 -5.44
CA VAL A 673 54.40 -1.79 -6.08
C VAL A 673 55.51 -1.87 -5.04
N ARG A 674 56.40 -2.84 -5.17
CA ARG A 674 57.47 -3.09 -4.19
C ARG A 674 58.69 -3.71 -4.84
N LYS A 675 59.83 -3.61 -4.17
CA LYS A 675 61.04 -4.34 -4.53
C LYS A 675 61.24 -5.51 -3.58
N ASN A 676 61.12 -6.72 -4.10
CA ASN A 676 61.50 -7.92 -3.38
C ASN A 676 63.02 -8.01 -3.29
N ARG A 677 63.52 -8.46 -2.14
CA ARG A 677 64.95 -8.70 -1.96
C ARG A 677 65.42 -9.89 -2.78
N THR A 678 66.49 -9.72 -3.54
CA THR A 678 67.16 -10.79 -4.28
C THR A 678 68.63 -10.89 -3.85
N GLY A 679 69.01 -11.98 -3.16
CA GLY A 679 70.39 -12.26 -2.69
C GLY A 679 70.53 -12.39 -1.16
N ASP A 680 71.74 -12.74 -0.69
CA ASP A 680 72.05 -13.05 0.73
C ASP A 680 72.37 -11.81 1.61
N ALA A 681 72.14 -10.60 1.10
CA ALA A 681 72.44 -9.38 1.84
C ALA A 681 71.54 -9.21 3.07
N LYS A 682 72.15 -8.88 4.22
CA LYS A 682 71.43 -8.69 5.50
C LYS A 682 70.46 -7.49 5.41
N PRO A 683 69.21 -7.62 5.92
CA PRO A 683 68.27 -6.51 5.97
C PRO A 683 68.83 -5.29 6.70
N ARG A 684 68.71 -4.13 6.08
CA ARG A 684 68.94 -2.83 6.72
C ARG A 684 67.62 -2.05 6.81
N PHE A 685 67.53 -1.15 7.79
CA PHE A 685 66.32 -0.36 8.00
C PHE A 685 66.07 0.66 6.87
N TYR A 686 67.14 1.11 6.20
CA TYR A 686 67.07 2.05 5.08
C TYR A 686 66.92 1.38 3.71
N ASP A 687 66.72 0.05 3.68
CA ASP A 687 66.49 -0.70 2.45
C ASP A 687 65.16 -0.29 1.81
N VAL A 688 65.17 -0.04 0.51
CA VAL A 688 63.95 0.28 -0.28
C VAL A 688 62.99 -0.90 -0.39
N GLU A 689 63.49 -2.12 -0.14
CA GLU A 689 62.69 -3.35 -0.08
C GLU A 689 61.66 -3.35 1.05
N ASN A 690 61.78 -2.46 2.02
CA ASN A 690 60.82 -2.30 3.12
C ASN A 690 59.62 -1.42 2.74
N VAL A 691 59.62 -0.79 1.55
CA VAL A 691 58.56 0.13 1.09
C VAL A 691 57.65 -0.55 0.05
N THR A 692 56.34 -0.43 0.26
CA THR A 692 55.30 -0.82 -0.68
C THR A 692 54.46 0.41 -1.03
N LEU A 693 54.30 0.69 -2.33
CA LEU A 693 53.52 1.80 -2.86
C LEU A 693 52.22 1.28 -3.48
N ASN A 694 51.15 2.02 -3.25
CA ASN A 694 49.83 1.78 -3.82
C ASN A 694 49.36 3.06 -4.50
N TYR A 695 48.88 2.97 -5.73
CA TYR A 695 48.24 4.07 -6.44
C TYR A 695 46.98 3.54 -7.11
N SER A 696 45.86 4.23 -6.92
CA SER A 696 44.59 3.91 -7.54
C SER A 696 43.93 5.20 -8.01
N TYR A 697 43.45 5.20 -9.24
CA TYR A 697 42.69 6.28 -9.84
C TYR A 697 41.44 5.68 -10.47
N ASN A 698 40.27 6.10 -9.98
CA ASN A 698 38.98 5.70 -10.52
C ASN A 698 38.20 6.95 -10.94
N LYS A 699 37.64 6.94 -12.13
CA LYS A 699 36.80 8.00 -12.68
C LYS A 699 35.49 7.37 -13.17
N VAL A 700 34.37 7.91 -12.73
CA VAL A 700 33.04 7.57 -13.24
C VAL A 700 32.43 8.84 -13.80
N GLU A 701 32.04 8.80 -15.06
CA GLU A 701 31.20 9.82 -15.70
C GLU A 701 29.84 9.18 -15.93
N HIS A 702 28.78 9.91 -15.59
CA HIS A 702 27.41 9.41 -15.72
C HIS A 702 26.50 10.55 -16.14
N ARG A 703 25.52 10.25 -17.00
CA ARG A 703 24.41 11.12 -17.33
C ARG A 703 23.17 10.24 -17.55
N ASP A 704 22.03 10.77 -17.21
CA ASP A 704 20.73 10.14 -17.42
C ASP A 704 19.68 11.25 -17.63
N PHE A 705 18.40 10.90 -17.49
CA PHE A 705 17.29 11.84 -17.58
C PHE A 705 17.39 12.96 -16.53
N GLU A 706 17.66 12.64 -15.27
CA GLU A 706 17.70 13.62 -14.17
C GLU A 706 19.03 14.39 -14.10
N ILE A 707 20.14 13.77 -14.49
CA ILE A 707 21.51 14.23 -14.32
C ILE A 707 22.10 14.54 -15.70
N GLU A 708 22.31 15.83 -15.98
CA GLU A 708 23.00 16.27 -17.19
C GLU A 708 24.46 15.79 -17.22
N ASN A 709 25.14 15.87 -16.08
CA ASN A 709 26.54 15.46 -15.95
C ASN A 709 26.94 15.18 -14.49
N SER A 710 27.35 13.95 -14.21
CA SER A 710 28.02 13.56 -12.98
C SER A 710 29.43 13.08 -13.26
N VAL A 711 30.38 13.56 -12.44
CA VAL A 711 31.79 13.15 -12.49
C VAL A 711 32.25 12.81 -11.08
N SER A 712 32.49 11.53 -10.81
CA SER A 712 33.13 11.04 -9.61
C SER A 712 34.58 10.66 -9.90
N LYS A 713 35.51 11.14 -9.07
CA LYS A 713 36.94 10.86 -9.16
C LYS A 713 37.45 10.46 -7.79
N THR A 714 38.05 9.29 -7.70
CA THR A 714 38.73 8.82 -6.51
C THR A 714 40.20 8.58 -6.84
N VAL A 715 41.08 9.27 -6.13
CA VAL A 715 42.53 9.07 -6.23
C VAL A 715 43.04 8.66 -4.87
N ARG A 716 43.61 7.46 -4.78
CA ARG A 716 44.19 6.93 -3.55
C ARG A 716 45.67 6.67 -3.76
N VAL A 717 46.50 7.27 -2.92
CA VAL A 717 47.94 7.04 -2.91
C VAL A 717 48.37 6.60 -1.53
N GLY A 718 48.82 5.36 -1.43
CA GLY A 718 49.31 4.79 -0.18
C GLY A 718 50.78 4.45 -0.26
N ALA A 719 51.50 4.68 0.83
CA ALA A 719 52.84 4.12 1.03
C ALA A 719 52.90 3.45 2.39
N ASN A 720 53.34 2.19 2.39
CA ASN A 720 53.57 1.38 3.58
C ASN A 720 55.07 1.10 3.68
N TYR A 721 55.68 1.47 4.79
CA TYR A 721 57.01 1.04 5.19
C TYR A 721 56.87 0.04 6.34
N ALA A 722 57.51 -1.13 6.22
CA ALA A 722 57.54 -2.13 7.26
C ALA A 722 58.93 -2.75 7.39
N HIS A 723 59.54 -2.64 8.57
CA HIS A 723 60.84 -3.26 8.85
C HIS A 723 60.82 -4.01 10.17
N ASN A 724 61.36 -5.23 10.14
CA ASN A 724 61.59 -6.07 11.32
C ASN A 724 63.09 -6.06 11.63
N PHE A 725 63.46 -5.59 12.82
CA PHE A 725 64.86 -5.56 13.23
C PHE A 725 65.27 -6.92 13.81
N ASN A 726 66.53 -7.29 13.57
CA ASN A 726 67.12 -8.42 14.29
C ASN A 726 67.38 -8.01 15.75
N PRO A 727 66.99 -8.82 16.74
CA PRO A 727 67.15 -8.48 18.14
C PRO A 727 68.64 -8.38 18.50
N VAL A 728 69.02 -7.27 19.14
CA VAL A 728 70.38 -7.06 19.68
C VAL A 728 70.26 -7.09 21.20
N THR A 729 70.30 -8.29 21.76
CA THR A 729 70.16 -8.51 23.18
C THR A 729 71.49 -8.36 23.89
N ILE A 730 71.56 -7.42 24.83
CA ILE A 730 72.67 -7.30 25.77
C ILE A 730 72.25 -7.96 27.08
N GLN A 731 73.05 -8.92 27.53
CA GLN A 731 72.87 -9.64 28.78
C GLN A 731 74.08 -9.32 29.68
N PRO A 732 74.11 -8.12 30.32
CA PRO A 732 75.32 -7.53 30.91
C PRO A 732 75.93 -8.39 32.03
N PHE A 733 75.13 -9.19 32.74
CA PHE A 733 75.58 -9.98 33.88
C PHE A 733 75.71 -11.48 33.59
N LYS A 734 75.42 -11.93 32.36
CA LYS A 734 75.38 -13.37 32.01
C LYS A 734 76.74 -14.06 32.03
N LYS A 735 77.83 -13.32 31.75
CA LYS A 735 79.22 -13.84 31.76
C LYS A 735 79.93 -13.71 33.11
N ASN A 736 79.29 -13.10 34.13
CA ASN A 736 79.94 -12.83 35.41
C ASN A 736 79.60 -13.95 36.42
N ASP A 737 80.32 -15.06 36.33
CA ASP A 737 79.98 -16.31 37.05
C ASP A 737 80.35 -16.33 38.54
N SER A 738 81.11 -15.35 39.05
CA SER A 738 81.54 -15.36 40.47
C SER A 738 80.72 -14.49 41.43
N LEU A 739 79.92 -13.53 40.95
CA LEU A 739 79.28 -12.50 41.81
C LEU A 739 77.75 -12.60 41.92
N PHE A 740 77.07 -13.44 41.14
CA PHE A 740 75.59 -13.47 41.06
C PHE A 740 74.99 -14.89 41.09
N THR A 741 75.39 -15.74 42.04
CA THR A 741 74.95 -17.15 42.15
C THR A 741 73.83 -17.41 43.17
N GLY A 742 73.45 -16.42 43.99
CA GLY A 742 72.36 -16.56 44.98
C GLY A 742 70.96 -16.55 44.37
N LYS A 743 70.01 -17.31 44.95
CA LYS A 743 68.61 -17.48 44.47
C LYS A 743 67.89 -16.15 44.15
N TYR A 744 68.12 -15.11 44.96
CA TYR A 744 67.51 -13.79 44.79
C TYR A 744 68.24 -12.87 43.78
N TRP A 745 69.50 -13.17 43.46
CA TRP A 745 70.34 -12.38 42.53
C TRP A 745 70.26 -12.88 41.09
N LYS A 746 69.58 -14.01 40.87
CA LYS A 746 69.35 -14.60 39.54
C LYS A 746 68.57 -13.65 38.61
N ILE A 747 67.66 -12.84 39.15
CA ILE A 747 66.90 -11.84 38.39
C ILE A 747 67.79 -10.78 37.71
N LEU A 748 68.93 -10.44 38.34
CA LEU A 748 69.92 -9.52 37.76
C LEU A 748 70.80 -10.23 36.73
N LYS A 749 71.07 -11.53 36.90
CA LYS A 749 71.82 -12.34 35.93
C LYS A 749 71.02 -12.61 34.65
N ASP A 750 69.71 -12.78 34.78
CA ASP A 750 68.75 -13.01 33.69
C ASP A 750 68.24 -11.70 33.04
N PHE A 751 68.68 -10.54 33.55
CA PHE A 751 68.38 -9.24 32.96
C PHE A 751 68.92 -9.18 31.53
N ASN A 752 68.01 -9.03 30.59
CA ASN A 752 68.28 -8.88 29.18
C ASN A 752 67.62 -7.59 28.72
N LEU A 753 68.36 -6.81 27.93
CA LEU A 753 67.85 -5.60 27.32
C LEU A 753 68.09 -5.72 25.83
N ASN A 754 67.01 -5.70 25.04
CA ASN A 754 67.12 -5.54 23.61
C ASN A 754 67.32 -4.05 23.31
N LEU A 755 68.32 -3.70 22.50
CA LEU A 755 68.62 -2.29 22.18
C LEU A 755 67.81 -1.73 21.02
N LEU A 756 67.19 -2.60 20.21
CA LEU A 756 66.44 -2.20 19.02
C LEU A 756 64.96 -2.61 19.16
N PRO A 757 64.03 -1.81 18.60
CA PRO A 757 62.63 -2.21 18.50
C PRO A 757 62.51 -3.50 17.67
N SER A 758 61.50 -4.31 17.93
CA SER A 758 61.25 -5.56 17.21
C SER A 758 60.73 -5.30 15.79
N SER A 759 59.81 -4.35 15.63
CA SER A 759 59.36 -3.90 14.32
C SER A 759 58.95 -2.44 14.31
N PHE A 760 59.07 -1.82 13.15
CA PHE A 760 58.65 -0.46 12.88
C PHE A 760 57.87 -0.42 11.58
N THR A 761 56.64 0.11 11.64
CA THR A 761 55.76 0.25 10.49
C THR A 761 55.24 1.67 10.39
N ILE A 762 55.16 2.19 9.16
CA ILE A 762 54.55 3.47 8.82
C ILE A 762 53.59 3.22 7.66
N ASN A 763 52.33 3.60 7.82
CA ASN A 763 51.34 3.62 6.76
C ASN A 763 50.94 5.07 6.49
N THR A 764 50.94 5.44 5.23
CA THR A 764 50.44 6.72 4.76
C THR A 764 49.40 6.46 3.68
N ASP A 765 48.27 7.15 3.72
CA ASP A 765 47.19 7.04 2.75
C ASP A 765 46.63 8.43 2.45
N LEU A 766 46.79 8.87 1.20
CA LEU A 766 46.15 10.07 0.68
C LEU A 766 44.93 9.62 -0.11
N ASN A 767 43.73 9.97 0.34
CA ASN A 767 42.48 9.69 -0.35
C ASN A 767 41.84 10.99 -0.82
N ARG A 768 41.68 11.14 -2.13
CA ARG A 768 41.01 12.28 -2.75
C ARG A 768 39.75 11.82 -3.47
N GLN A 769 38.60 12.10 -2.88
CA GLN A 769 37.30 11.92 -3.51
C GLN A 769 36.77 13.27 -3.98
N PHE A 770 36.42 13.35 -5.25
CA PHE A 770 35.85 14.53 -5.89
C PHE A 770 34.61 14.09 -6.66
N ASN A 771 33.46 14.65 -6.30
CA ASN A 771 32.22 14.47 -7.05
C ASN A 771 31.74 15.83 -7.53
N ARG A 772 31.29 15.89 -8.78
CA ARG A 772 30.59 17.01 -9.39
C ARG A 772 29.30 16.48 -9.98
N GLN A 773 28.18 17.13 -9.72
CA GLN A 773 26.88 16.75 -10.26
C GLN A 773 26.12 17.99 -10.71
N LYS A 774 25.57 17.95 -11.92
CA LYS A 774 24.65 18.95 -12.45
C LYS A 774 23.34 18.25 -12.79
N PHE A 775 22.25 18.69 -12.17
CA PHE A 775 20.91 18.24 -12.52
C PHE A 775 20.48 18.88 -13.83
N ARG A 776 19.73 18.12 -14.63
CA ARG A 776 19.17 18.59 -15.89
C ARG A 776 17.99 19.52 -15.62
N ASP A 777 17.85 20.55 -16.44
CA ASP A 777 16.61 21.34 -16.47
C ASP A 777 15.52 20.53 -17.19
N ALA A 778 14.34 20.45 -16.59
CA ALA A 778 13.22 19.68 -17.13
C ALA A 778 12.59 20.35 -18.36
N ASP A 779 12.80 21.67 -18.55
CA ASP A 779 12.18 22.43 -19.63
C ASP A 779 13.06 22.50 -20.89
N LEU A 780 12.56 21.90 -21.97
CA LEU A 780 13.18 21.91 -23.30
C LEU A 780 12.86 23.18 -24.10
N SER A 781 11.92 24.02 -23.66
CA SER A 781 11.33 25.13 -24.44
C SER A 781 12.22 26.37 -24.59
N GLY A 782 13.47 26.32 -24.12
CA GLY A 782 14.45 27.40 -24.35
C GLY A 782 14.11 28.71 -23.64
N GLY A 783 13.21 28.67 -22.66
CA GLY A 783 13.00 29.76 -21.71
C GLY A 783 14.30 30.08 -20.98
N SER A 784 14.51 31.36 -20.66
CA SER A 784 15.63 31.85 -19.86
C SER A 784 15.49 31.44 -18.38
N ASN A 785 15.43 30.13 -18.12
CA ASN A 785 15.40 29.58 -16.78
C ASN A 785 16.79 29.69 -16.14
N ILE A 786 16.79 29.87 -14.82
CA ILE A 786 18.02 29.95 -14.04
C ILE A 786 18.62 28.54 -14.02
N GLU A 787 19.72 28.34 -14.75
CA GLU A 787 20.42 27.04 -14.77
C GLU A 787 20.73 26.58 -13.34
N ILE A 788 20.42 25.31 -13.04
CA ILE A 788 20.77 24.70 -11.76
C ILE A 788 22.29 24.68 -11.64
N GLU A 789 22.81 25.24 -10.53
CA GLU A 789 24.25 25.30 -10.30
C GLU A 789 24.87 23.91 -10.11
N GLU A 790 26.13 23.75 -10.54
CA GLU A 790 26.88 22.51 -10.32
C GLU A 790 27.18 22.31 -8.83
N LEU A 791 26.82 21.13 -8.30
CA LEU A 791 27.12 20.74 -6.94
C LEU A 791 28.50 20.07 -6.88
N PHE A 792 29.36 20.56 -5.99
CA PHE A 792 30.71 20.00 -5.78
C PHE A 792 30.84 19.39 -4.39
N ARG A 793 31.29 18.13 -4.33
CA ARG A 793 31.69 17.46 -3.08
C ARG A 793 33.16 17.08 -3.16
N ARG A 794 33.95 17.56 -2.20
CA ARG A 794 35.39 17.28 -2.12
C ARG A 794 35.71 16.72 -0.74
N ASN A 795 36.15 15.46 -0.70
CA ASN A 795 36.60 14.81 0.52
C ASN A 795 38.05 14.37 0.33
N TYR A 796 38.97 15.18 0.85
CA TYR A 796 40.41 14.96 0.76
C TYR A 796 40.95 14.66 2.15
N THR A 797 41.41 13.43 2.36
CA THR A 797 41.98 12.98 3.64
C THR A 797 43.42 12.52 3.44
N PHE A 798 44.22 12.73 4.49
CA PHE A 798 45.58 12.23 4.61
C PHE A 798 45.72 11.52 5.95
N ASP A 799 45.77 10.20 5.87
CA ASP A 799 45.90 9.32 7.01
C ASP A 799 47.38 8.93 7.17
N PHE A 800 47.89 9.10 8.38
CA PHE A 800 49.24 8.73 8.76
C PHE A 800 49.20 7.88 10.02
N GLN A 801 49.70 6.66 9.93
CA GLN A 801 49.78 5.73 11.05
C GLN A 801 51.21 5.23 11.21
N TYR A 802 51.68 5.08 12.45
CA TYR A 802 52.90 4.33 12.71
C TYR A 802 52.73 3.43 13.93
N THR A 803 53.34 2.26 13.86
CA THR A 803 53.36 1.28 14.94
C THR A 803 54.79 0.85 15.22
N VAL A 804 55.19 0.96 16.49
CA VAL A 804 56.48 0.50 17.02
C VAL A 804 56.20 -0.65 17.98
N ASN A 805 56.66 -1.84 17.62
CA ASN A 805 56.67 -2.98 18.54
C ASN A 805 58.08 -3.13 19.11
N TYR A 806 58.23 -3.16 20.43
CA TYR A 806 59.51 -3.25 21.10
C TYR A 806 59.46 -4.28 22.23
N ASN A 807 60.09 -5.44 22.00
CA ASN A 807 60.41 -6.38 23.08
C ASN A 807 61.62 -5.86 23.85
N LEU A 808 61.39 -5.00 24.85
CA LEU A 808 62.42 -4.39 25.70
C LEU A 808 63.24 -5.46 26.43
N THR A 809 62.56 -6.51 26.91
CA THR A 809 63.16 -7.71 27.49
C THR A 809 62.43 -8.96 26.96
N GLU A 810 62.95 -10.16 27.21
CA GLU A 810 62.28 -11.44 26.92
C GLU A 810 60.92 -11.57 27.62
N SER A 811 60.67 -10.78 28.67
CA SER A 811 59.44 -10.79 29.47
C SER A 811 58.61 -9.49 29.39
N LEU A 812 59.08 -8.45 28.70
CA LEU A 812 58.41 -7.16 28.58
C LEU A 812 58.29 -6.73 27.12
N GLN A 813 57.07 -6.68 26.62
CA GLN A 813 56.73 -6.22 25.28
C GLN A 813 55.99 -4.89 25.37
N PHE A 814 56.47 -3.90 24.62
CA PHE A 814 55.87 -2.58 24.48
C PHE A 814 55.37 -2.40 23.06
N ASN A 815 54.09 -2.08 22.89
CA ASN A 815 53.50 -1.74 21.60
C ASN A 815 53.00 -0.29 21.67
N PHE A 816 53.45 0.53 20.72
CA PHE A 816 52.99 1.90 20.56
C PHE A 816 52.45 2.08 19.14
N THR A 817 51.16 2.39 19.04
CA THR A 817 50.49 2.71 17.79
C THR A 817 49.91 4.11 17.88
N ALA A 818 50.20 4.94 16.89
CA ALA A 818 49.59 6.26 16.73
C ALA A 818 49.02 6.38 15.32
N SER A 819 47.82 6.94 15.23
CA SER A 819 47.11 7.20 13.98
C SER A 819 46.65 8.66 13.96
N ASN A 820 46.82 9.31 12.82
CA ASN A 820 46.41 10.69 12.60
C ASN A 820 45.66 10.77 11.27
N ASN A 821 44.40 11.20 11.31
CA ASN A 821 43.58 11.45 10.13
C ASN A 821 43.42 12.96 9.97
N ASN A 822 43.96 13.51 8.88
CA ASN A 822 43.90 14.93 8.58
C ASN A 822 43.02 15.19 7.37
N ILE A 823 42.19 16.24 7.43
CA ILE A 823 41.42 16.71 6.28
C ILE A 823 42.19 17.81 5.56
N VAL A 824 42.32 17.70 4.24
CA VAL A 824 43.00 18.69 3.40
C VAL A 824 41.97 19.67 2.83
N ARG A 825 42.02 20.94 3.27
CA ARG A 825 41.06 22.01 2.92
C ARG A 825 41.59 23.03 1.93
N ASN A 826 42.45 22.61 1.00
CA ASN A 826 43.10 23.49 0.01
C ASN A 826 42.15 24.17 -0.99
N TYR A 827 40.85 23.86 -0.94
CA TYR A 827 39.82 24.40 -1.80
C TYR A 827 39.08 25.63 -1.22
N PHE A 828 39.37 26.02 0.02
CA PHE A 828 38.90 27.29 0.59
C PHE A 828 39.98 28.36 0.42
N GLN A 829 39.75 29.37 -0.43
CA GLN A 829 40.52 30.63 -0.40
C GLN A 829 39.63 31.72 0.19
N ASP A 830 40.15 32.47 1.17
CA ASP A 830 39.50 33.64 1.79
C ASP A 830 38.07 33.40 2.31
N ASN A 831 37.79 32.23 2.89
CA ASN A 831 36.45 31.82 3.34
C ASN A 831 35.37 31.79 2.24
N ILE A 832 35.75 31.83 0.96
CA ILE A 832 34.84 31.73 -0.18
C ILE A 832 34.89 30.31 -0.74
N ILE A 833 33.74 29.64 -0.75
CA ILE A 833 33.55 28.24 -1.16
C ILE A 833 33.95 28.01 -2.63
N ASN A 834 33.90 29.06 -3.47
CA ASN A 834 34.17 29.04 -4.90
C ASN A 834 35.42 29.85 -5.33
N GLY A 835 36.38 30.11 -4.43
CA GLY A 835 37.56 30.96 -4.70
C GLY A 835 38.57 30.45 -5.75
N GLY A 836 38.25 29.44 -6.57
CA GLY A 836 39.28 28.77 -7.39
C GLY A 836 38.80 28.05 -8.65
N ASN A 837 37.88 28.59 -9.44
CA ASN A 837 37.54 28.02 -10.76
C ASN A 837 38.66 28.17 -11.83
N LYS A 838 39.84 28.73 -11.49
CA LYS A 838 40.96 28.95 -12.43
C LYS A 838 42.13 27.95 -12.35
N ILE A 839 42.11 26.96 -11.47
CA ILE A 839 43.23 25.98 -11.31
C ILE A 839 42.85 24.58 -11.81
N GLN A 840 42.15 24.48 -12.95
CA GLN A 840 42.07 23.20 -13.67
C GLN A 840 43.32 22.93 -14.53
N ARG A 841 44.18 23.94 -14.76
CA ARG A 841 45.28 23.85 -15.74
C ARG A 841 46.67 23.52 -15.21
N LEU A 842 46.86 23.23 -13.91
CA LEU A 842 48.22 23.05 -13.36
C LEU A 842 48.44 21.90 -12.37
N MET A 843 47.50 20.98 -12.18
CA MET A 843 47.65 19.87 -11.21
C MET A 843 47.85 18.49 -11.84
N PHE A 844 48.84 18.38 -12.74
CA PHE A 844 49.38 17.07 -13.16
C PHE A 844 50.88 16.92 -12.86
N GLY A 845 51.55 17.91 -12.25
CA GLY A 845 53.02 17.94 -12.21
C GLY A 845 53.73 18.00 -10.84
N MET A 846 53.34 18.87 -9.89
CA MET A 846 54.29 19.21 -8.80
C MET A 846 53.72 19.52 -7.41
N ALA A 847 52.40 19.59 -7.19
CA ALA A 847 51.82 19.88 -5.87
C ALA A 847 51.46 18.60 -5.07
N PHE A 848 52.27 17.55 -5.19
CA PHE A 848 52.01 16.25 -4.56
C PHE A 848 52.46 16.18 -3.08
N TRP A 849 53.15 17.22 -2.58
CA TRP A 849 53.86 17.22 -1.29
C TRP A 849 53.70 18.50 -0.46
N ILE A 850 52.57 19.21 -0.55
CA ILE A 850 52.35 20.37 0.34
C ILE A 850 51.59 19.90 1.57
N LEU A 851 52.35 19.38 2.54
CA LEU A 851 51.95 19.29 3.93
C LEU A 851 52.32 20.63 4.57
N GLU A 852 51.47 21.64 4.39
CA GLU A 852 51.61 22.90 5.12
C GLU A 852 51.13 22.66 6.54
N ILE A 853 52.06 22.18 7.39
CA ILE A 853 51.87 22.18 8.84
C ILE A 853 51.77 23.65 9.24
N GLN A 854 50.55 24.16 9.43
CA GLN A 854 50.34 25.38 10.22
C GLN A 854 50.75 25.05 11.66
N THR A 855 52.05 25.16 11.95
CA THR A 855 52.50 25.34 13.31
C THR A 855 51.97 26.69 13.77
N GLY A 856 51.03 26.64 14.72
CA GLY A 856 50.52 27.81 15.40
C GLY A 856 51.68 28.69 15.87
N LYS A 857 51.67 29.95 15.45
CA LYS A 857 52.56 31.00 15.95
C LYS A 857 52.42 31.08 17.47
N CYS A 858 53.34 30.44 18.19
CA CYS A 858 53.57 30.73 19.59
C CYS A 858 54.20 32.12 19.65
N LYS A 859 53.41 33.12 20.03
CA LYS A 859 53.89 34.47 20.37
C LYS A 859 54.78 34.35 21.62
N THR A 860 56.08 34.47 21.45
CA THR A 860 56.98 34.89 22.52
C THR A 860 57.02 36.41 22.56
N LEU A 861 56.82 36.97 23.77
CA LEU A 861 56.96 38.38 24.08
C LEU A 861 58.36 38.91 23.74
N GLY A 862 58.37 40.11 23.15
CA GLY A 862 59.51 40.98 22.89
C GLY A 862 59.00 42.28 22.30
#